data_AF-T0PMJ3-F1
#
_entry.id   AF-T0PMJ3-F1
#
_cell.length_a   1.000
_cell.length_b   1.000
_cell.length_c   1.000
_cell.angle_alpha   90.00
_cell.angle_beta   90.00
_cell.angle_gamma   90.00
#
_symmetry.space_group_name_H-M   'P 1'
#
loop_
_entity.id
_entity.type
_entity.pdbx_description
1 polymer ?
#
loop_
_entity_poly.entity_id
_entity_poly.type
_entity_poly.pdbx_seq_one_letter_code
_entity_poly.pdbx_strand_id
1 'polypeptide(L)'
;MAEHVDLSTGIAWHAAEPSARKRQKLDADLSGAAFEFTYEKVQTAVNSVLQKANHACYLQVLDYFVARSAANPKLDFEQDHLVPLQPFPVAAIVAGTDASAASSAVWTDPLIRHLKRRFPFVVSVQRKYANGRMLLEFVATSIFHEIHQREREGQWLQSEMRRTTQQTATRRSARTEDYKPESDLPVIKWDTVAGILEQLSRAVTPIMQLADDVSIQADMLVLELRSQMEQRLDDCRNQPFHVVQSVFDSLVEDSSDRLASLKRSVGPDTFTERLLLQLHQELLLKYMTRLETELAGAHVDGKRYLLRQHFLALTKETSLMGPLASGALLSNLTPTILLVLDQYESVPEDVFADFLHMWKDHGSALRLGCVLGLTSLASPCYRCMPLRIATCLVLKPFVLEDSLKCFHDIIQTLLIAGECPIVCSGAVLTWLYIGYTKTHSIAVFLQSLRCLLYRHLNAAGAEALLCVLPLRKTHEYNHPWVAFASRTTLPMSVAAYMNDVDLAAMTPGIEDRFEAQEFVIERLLRVQSWKRVWQAIWSCLELTHKVVIKHRDHEVQMLARALDGTLAQSKALRAIEAFLLQAGVKLLRTVVHEWSTCLATYAMDLVENEINTLQEVVTRVDEVKQILTFMQEEMNDEENLRMLPQVRNDIVSLLVVDMVGFLSPPLPAACALGRLFYYDDVKGLEAMFEASHFEAIQAALSNPKAAIAKDLTDAGGKRRANKAMPQAWCHDMHVAYTFYVDTAGMLINVAEWLEAFNAALQAKAAVDAKVVQVRFLRALSTLRYLGFVRKYGKSEDYVEKLVFI
;
A
#
# COMPACT_ATOMS: atom_id res chain seq x y z
N MET A 1 39.03 -17.40 24.09
CA MET A 1 37.73 -16.71 24.26
C MET A 1 37.95 -15.30 23.77
N ALA A 2 37.07 -14.76 22.93
CA ALA A 2 37.23 -13.39 22.43
C ALA A 2 37.09 -12.42 23.62
N GLU A 3 38.04 -11.50 23.77
CA GLU A 3 38.15 -10.54 24.89
C GLU A 3 37.03 -9.48 24.95
N HIS A 4 35.96 -9.62 24.16
CA HIS A 4 34.95 -8.56 23.95
C HIS A 4 33.58 -8.83 24.56
N VAL A 5 33.39 -9.91 25.32
CA VAL A 5 32.12 -10.20 25.99
C VAL A 5 32.34 -10.21 27.49
N ASP A 6 32.01 -9.10 28.15
CA ASP A 6 31.95 -9.04 29.61
C ASP A 6 30.71 -9.83 30.06
N LEU A 7 30.94 -11.03 30.61
CA LEU A 7 29.88 -11.97 31.01
C LEU A 7 29.05 -11.47 32.21
N SER A 8 29.51 -10.41 32.87
CA SER A 8 28.89 -9.86 34.09
C SER A 8 27.70 -8.95 33.82
N THR A 9 27.68 -8.22 32.69
CA THR A 9 26.65 -7.21 32.38
C THR A 9 25.56 -7.74 31.45
N GLY A 10 25.81 -8.84 30.73
CA GLY A 10 24.88 -9.39 29.72
C GLY A 10 24.66 -8.48 28.48
N ILE A 11 25.24 -7.27 28.47
CA ILE A 11 25.15 -6.27 27.41
C ILE A 11 26.54 -5.66 27.23
N ALA A 12 27.06 -5.73 26.00
CA ALA A 12 28.25 -4.99 25.59
C ALA A 12 27.82 -3.83 24.70
N TRP A 13 28.01 -2.59 25.18
CA TRP A 13 27.72 -1.39 24.41
C TRP A 13 28.98 -0.91 23.69
N HIS A 14 28.97 -0.98 22.36
CA HIS A 14 30.02 -0.41 21.53
C HIS A 14 29.56 0.95 21.00
N ALA A 15 29.79 2.01 21.78
CA ALA A 15 29.60 3.36 21.28
C ALA A 15 30.59 3.59 20.14
N ALA A 16 30.10 3.80 18.91
CA ALA A 16 30.94 4.35 17.87
C ALA A 16 31.29 5.80 18.29
N GLU A 17 32.55 6.06 18.62
CA GLU A 17 32.99 7.43 18.90
C GLU A 17 32.67 8.32 17.68
N PRO A 18 32.06 9.50 17.86
CA PRO A 18 31.72 10.39 16.75
C PRO A 18 32.95 11.02 16.08
N SER A 19 34.16 10.79 16.60
CA SER A 19 35.41 11.28 16.04
C SER A 19 35.81 10.50 14.80
N ALA A 20 35.79 11.23 13.68
CA ALA A 20 36.01 10.74 12.33
C ALA A 20 35.00 9.65 11.94
N ARG A 21 33.79 10.12 11.55
CA ARG A 21 33.26 9.70 10.25
C ARG A 21 34.43 9.83 9.27
N LYS A 22 35.25 8.77 9.13
CA LYS A 22 35.80 8.41 7.83
C LYS A 22 34.58 8.57 6.95
N ARG A 23 34.61 9.58 6.09
CA ARG A 23 33.87 9.52 4.84
C ARG A 23 34.28 8.17 4.26
N GLN A 24 33.60 7.10 4.65
CA GLN A 24 33.24 6.07 3.70
C GLN A 24 32.70 6.94 2.59
N LYS A 25 33.48 7.05 1.52
CA LYS A 25 32.91 7.41 0.25
C LYS A 25 31.68 6.53 0.18
N LEU A 26 30.49 7.11 0.38
CA LEU A 26 29.34 6.61 -0.33
C LEU A 26 29.78 6.78 -1.78
N ASP A 27 30.49 5.78 -2.30
CA ASP A 27 30.34 5.48 -3.71
C ASP A 27 28.83 5.39 -3.86
N ALA A 28 28.27 6.37 -4.56
CA ALA A 28 26.83 6.57 -4.67
C ALA A 28 26.19 5.21 -4.99
N ASP A 29 25.49 4.63 -4.02
CA ASP A 29 24.82 3.35 -4.21
C ASP A 29 23.60 3.60 -5.10
N LEU A 30 23.84 3.69 -6.41
CA LEU A 30 22.83 3.95 -7.43
C LEU A 30 21.74 2.87 -7.38
N SER A 31 22.12 1.61 -7.09
CA SER A 31 21.20 0.50 -6.83
C SER A 31 20.29 0.77 -5.63
N GLY A 32 20.84 1.25 -4.52
CA GLY A 32 20.07 1.63 -3.34
C GLY A 32 19.05 2.74 -3.62
N ALA A 33 19.46 3.80 -4.30
CA ALA A 33 18.57 4.91 -4.66
C ALA A 33 17.47 4.48 -5.65
N ALA A 34 17.81 3.65 -6.65
CA ALA A 34 16.83 3.13 -7.60
C ALA A 34 15.84 2.16 -6.94
N PHE A 35 16.30 1.39 -5.95
CA PHE A 35 15.46 0.54 -5.12
C PHE A 35 14.46 1.35 -4.30
N GLU A 36 14.91 2.41 -3.63
CA GLU A 36 14.03 3.29 -2.86
C GLU A 36 12.93 3.89 -3.74
N PHE A 37 13.29 4.46 -4.89
CA PHE A 37 12.31 5.02 -5.83
C PHE A 37 11.31 3.97 -6.32
N THR A 38 11.81 2.81 -6.75
CA THR A 38 10.96 1.74 -7.30
C THR A 38 10.01 1.21 -6.24
N TYR A 39 10.50 1.04 -5.00
CA TYR A 39 9.69 0.58 -3.90
C TYR A 39 8.64 1.62 -3.50
N GLU A 40 8.98 2.91 -3.44
CA GLU A 40 8.03 3.99 -3.18
C GLU A 40 6.95 4.06 -4.26
N LYS A 41 7.32 3.90 -5.53
CA LYS A 41 6.35 3.82 -6.65
C LYS A 41 5.41 2.63 -6.50
N VAL A 42 5.93 1.44 -6.20
CA VAL A 42 5.10 0.24 -5.99
C VAL A 42 4.20 0.41 -4.77
N GLN A 43 4.72 0.94 -3.67
CA GLN A 43 3.96 1.15 -2.44
C GLN A 43 2.85 2.21 -2.62
N THR A 44 3.11 3.29 -3.35
CA THR A 44 2.09 4.32 -3.66
C THR A 44 0.99 3.77 -4.58
N ALA A 45 1.35 2.96 -5.59
CA ALA A 45 0.37 2.28 -6.44
C ALA A 45 -0.53 1.32 -5.62
N VAL A 46 0.07 0.50 -4.75
CA VAL A 46 -0.70 -0.40 -3.86
C VAL A 46 -1.61 0.39 -2.92
N ASN A 47 -1.09 1.44 -2.29
CA ASN A 47 -1.87 2.27 -1.39
C ASN A 47 -3.06 2.92 -2.12
N SER A 48 -2.89 3.33 -3.38
CA SER A 48 -3.98 3.87 -4.21
C SER A 48 -5.07 2.83 -4.45
N VAL A 49 -4.71 1.58 -4.77
CA VAL A 49 -5.67 0.47 -4.95
C VAL A 49 -6.43 0.20 -3.66
N LEU A 50 -5.73 0.07 -2.53
CA LEU A 50 -6.33 -0.20 -1.23
C LEU A 50 -7.24 0.94 -0.75
N GLN A 51 -6.84 2.19 -0.99
CA GLN A 51 -7.66 3.35 -0.69
C GLN A 51 -8.94 3.35 -1.53
N LYS A 52 -8.85 3.08 -2.84
CA LYS A 52 -10.02 2.99 -3.72
C LYS A 52 -10.97 1.86 -3.30
N ALA A 53 -10.44 0.67 -3.00
CA ALA A 53 -11.23 -0.48 -2.58
C ALA A 53 -12.03 -0.20 -1.29
N ASN A 54 -11.38 0.42 -0.29
CA ASN A 54 -11.99 0.66 1.01
C ASN A 54 -12.65 2.04 1.17
N HIS A 55 -12.61 2.90 0.14
CA HIS A 55 -13.09 4.29 0.22
C HIS A 55 -14.55 4.38 0.67
N ALA A 56 -15.41 3.55 0.09
CA ALA A 56 -16.83 3.52 0.44
C ALA A 56 -17.06 3.13 1.91
N CYS A 57 -16.27 2.18 2.44
CA CYS A 57 -16.34 1.77 3.84
C CYS A 57 -15.88 2.92 4.76
N TYR A 58 -14.78 3.60 4.42
CA TYR A 58 -14.30 4.75 5.19
C TYR A 58 -15.33 5.89 5.27
N LEU A 59 -16.02 6.18 4.16
CA LEU A 59 -17.11 7.17 4.14
C LEU A 59 -18.28 6.72 5.03
N GLN A 60 -18.70 5.44 4.97
CA GLN A 60 -19.77 4.93 5.82
C GLN A 60 -19.43 5.02 7.31
N VAL A 61 -18.16 4.81 7.70
CA VAL A 61 -17.70 4.97 9.08
C VAL A 61 -17.72 6.45 9.49
N LEU A 62 -17.29 7.35 8.60
CA LEU A 62 -17.36 8.79 8.84
C LEU A 62 -18.80 9.25 9.04
N ASP A 63 -19.70 8.90 8.13
CA ASP A 63 -21.13 9.22 8.18
C ASP A 63 -21.79 8.68 9.46
N TYR A 64 -21.37 7.51 9.92
CA TYR A 64 -21.85 6.91 11.17
C TYR A 64 -21.54 7.77 12.40
N PHE A 65 -20.33 8.32 12.50
CA PHE A 65 -19.96 9.20 13.61
C PHE A 65 -20.54 10.61 13.45
N VAL A 66 -20.65 11.12 12.22
CA VAL A 66 -21.29 12.42 11.94
C VAL A 66 -22.77 12.37 12.32
N ALA A 67 -23.50 11.32 11.94
CA ALA A 67 -24.92 11.17 12.25
C ALA A 67 -25.20 11.09 13.77
N ARG A 68 -24.22 10.65 14.57
CA ARG A 68 -24.33 10.53 16.03
C ARG A 68 -23.76 11.72 16.81
N SER A 69 -22.95 12.56 16.16
CA SER A 69 -22.45 13.80 16.76
C SER A 69 -23.44 14.94 16.55
N ALA A 70 -24.08 15.01 15.38
CA ALA A 70 -25.21 15.91 15.12
C ALA A 70 -26.46 15.45 15.87
N ALA A 71 -27.19 16.38 16.50
CA ALA A 71 -28.49 16.11 17.11
C ALA A 71 -29.49 15.70 16.01
N ASN A 72 -29.56 14.41 15.70
CA ASN A 72 -30.39 13.89 14.63
C ASN A 72 -31.68 13.27 15.20
N PRO A 73 -32.82 13.97 15.12
CA PRO A 73 -34.07 13.53 15.73
C PRO A 73 -34.61 12.21 15.15
N LYS A 74 -34.12 11.76 13.99
CA LYS A 74 -34.51 10.46 13.41
C LYS A 74 -33.85 9.26 14.09
N LEU A 75 -32.66 9.43 14.67
CA LEU A 75 -31.96 8.40 15.44
C LEU A 75 -32.52 8.28 16.86
N ASP A 76 -33.13 9.34 17.37
CA ASP A 76 -33.81 9.35 18.67
C ASP A 76 -35.01 8.36 18.68
N PHE A 77 -35.79 8.28 17.59
CA PHE A 77 -36.94 7.36 17.48
C PHE A 77 -36.58 5.86 17.48
N GLU A 78 -35.40 5.46 17.00
CA GLU A 78 -34.97 4.04 17.09
C GLU A 78 -34.44 3.68 18.49
N GLN A 79 -34.14 4.68 19.33
CA GLN A 79 -33.34 4.51 20.55
C GLN A 79 -33.92 5.17 21.81
N ASP A 80 -35.17 5.63 21.81
CA ASP A 80 -35.84 6.31 22.95
C ASP A 80 -35.66 5.60 24.31
N HIS A 81 -35.49 4.28 24.32
CA HIS A 81 -35.27 3.46 25.52
C HIS A 81 -33.81 3.41 26.01
N LEU A 82 -32.84 3.87 25.21
CA LEU A 82 -31.40 3.90 25.50
C LEU A 82 -30.84 5.32 25.69
N VAL A 83 -31.61 6.36 25.32
CA VAL A 83 -31.28 7.79 25.55
C VAL A 83 -30.82 8.09 26.99
N PRO A 84 -31.38 7.49 28.06
CA PRO A 84 -30.91 7.73 29.42
C PRO A 84 -29.48 7.24 29.70
N LEU A 85 -28.97 6.27 28.92
CA LEU A 85 -27.71 5.58 29.17
C LEU A 85 -26.51 6.16 28.40
N GLN A 86 -26.76 7.03 27.40
CA GLN A 86 -25.75 7.63 26.52
C GLN A 86 -24.59 6.68 26.14
N PRO A 87 -24.88 5.53 25.51
CA PRO A 87 -23.85 4.56 25.16
C PRO A 87 -22.86 5.14 24.14
N PHE A 88 -21.60 4.72 24.24
CA PHE A 88 -20.55 5.15 23.34
C PHE A 88 -20.76 4.57 21.94
N PRO A 89 -20.73 5.39 20.87
CA PRO A 89 -20.79 4.90 19.50
C PRO A 89 -19.54 4.13 19.13
N VAL A 90 -19.73 2.93 18.58
CA VAL A 90 -18.63 2.06 18.17
C VAL A 90 -18.79 1.56 16.74
N ALA A 91 -17.79 1.83 15.92
CA ALA A 91 -17.63 1.23 14.60
C ALA A 91 -16.73 -0.02 14.71
N ALA A 92 -17.31 -1.20 14.51
CA ALA A 92 -16.58 -2.46 14.51
C ALA A 92 -16.11 -2.79 13.08
N ILE A 93 -14.84 -2.57 12.78
CA ILE A 93 -14.26 -2.76 11.45
C ILE A 93 -13.70 -4.17 11.34
N VAL A 94 -14.23 -4.95 10.42
CA VAL A 94 -13.76 -6.30 10.11
C VAL A 94 -12.64 -6.19 9.08
N ALA A 95 -11.40 -6.31 9.53
CA ALA A 95 -10.18 -6.15 8.73
C ALA A 95 -9.45 -7.47 8.42
N GLY A 96 -9.96 -8.61 8.89
CA GLY A 96 -9.33 -9.91 8.61
C GLY A 96 -8.01 -10.11 9.34
N THR A 97 -7.10 -10.87 8.73
CA THR A 97 -5.72 -11.07 9.17
C THR A 97 -4.89 -9.77 9.17
N ASP A 98 -5.32 -8.76 8.41
CA ASP A 98 -4.70 -7.43 8.36
C ASP A 98 -5.21 -6.49 9.46
N ALA A 99 -5.98 -6.99 10.44
CA ALA A 99 -6.32 -6.24 11.65
C ALA A 99 -5.09 -5.87 12.49
N SER A 100 -3.88 -6.35 12.18
CA SER A 100 -2.69 -6.13 13.03
C SER A 100 -2.13 -4.71 13.05
N ALA A 101 -1.50 -4.34 14.16
CA ALA A 101 -0.78 -3.07 14.29
C ALA A 101 0.36 -2.94 13.25
N ALA A 102 0.94 -4.06 12.81
CA ALA A 102 1.91 -4.11 11.71
C ALA A 102 1.30 -3.77 10.34
N SER A 103 -0.03 -3.81 10.23
CA SER A 103 -0.82 -3.46 9.05
C SER A 103 -1.53 -2.11 9.20
N SER A 104 -1.12 -1.27 10.17
CA SER A 104 -1.72 0.05 10.41
C SER A 104 -1.73 0.94 9.15
N ALA A 105 -0.66 0.89 8.36
CA ALA A 105 -0.54 1.60 7.09
C ALA A 105 -1.57 1.17 6.03
N VAL A 106 -2.12 -0.04 6.12
CA VAL A 106 -3.03 -0.64 5.13
C VAL A 106 -4.43 -0.04 5.24
N TRP A 107 -4.97 0.10 6.47
CA TRP A 107 -6.35 0.57 6.66
C TRP A 107 -6.54 1.57 7.80
N THR A 108 -5.80 1.47 8.91
CA THR A 108 -5.98 2.38 10.06
C THR A 108 -5.55 3.81 9.72
N ASP A 109 -4.38 4.00 9.11
CA ASP A 109 -3.88 5.33 8.75
C ASP A 109 -4.77 6.02 7.70
N PRO A 110 -5.17 5.36 6.59
CA PRO A 110 -6.16 5.92 5.67
C PRO A 110 -7.47 6.30 6.37
N LEU A 111 -8.02 5.44 7.23
CA LEU A 111 -9.25 5.72 7.95
C LEU A 111 -9.08 6.92 8.90
N ILE A 112 -7.98 6.98 9.65
CA ILE A 112 -7.67 8.10 10.54
C ILE A 112 -7.60 9.41 9.74
N ARG A 113 -6.96 9.40 8.56
CA ARG A 113 -6.95 10.59 7.67
C ARG A 113 -8.35 11.00 7.24
N HIS A 114 -9.24 10.06 6.94
CA HIS A 114 -10.64 10.35 6.62
C HIS A 114 -11.42 10.88 7.81
N LEU A 115 -11.24 10.30 8.99
CA LEU A 115 -11.89 10.73 10.23
C LEU A 115 -11.41 12.12 10.67
N LYS A 116 -10.11 12.40 10.53
CA LYS A 116 -9.51 13.69 10.90
C LYS A 116 -10.16 14.88 10.21
N ARG A 117 -10.64 14.71 8.97
CA ARG A 117 -11.37 15.74 8.20
C ARG A 117 -12.58 16.34 8.92
N ARG A 118 -13.22 15.57 9.84
CA ARG A 118 -14.39 16.02 10.63
C ARG A 118 -14.12 16.02 12.12
N PHE A 119 -13.26 15.12 12.59
CA PHE A 119 -12.96 14.93 14.00
C PHE A 119 -11.46 15.20 14.20
N PRO A 120 -11.07 16.40 14.67
CA PRO A 120 -9.66 16.77 14.76
C PRO A 120 -8.87 15.85 15.71
N PHE A 121 -9.51 15.22 16.68
CA PHE A 121 -8.85 14.37 17.67
C PHE A 121 -9.18 12.91 17.44
N VAL A 122 -8.26 12.21 16.75
CA VAL A 122 -8.32 10.77 16.50
C VAL A 122 -7.03 10.14 17.02
N VAL A 123 -7.15 9.28 18.04
CA VAL A 123 -6.00 8.64 18.69
C VAL A 123 -6.00 7.15 18.38
N SER A 124 -4.91 6.65 17.80
CA SER A 124 -4.69 5.20 17.62
C SER A 124 -3.97 4.58 18.82
N VAL A 125 -4.38 3.37 19.18
CA VAL A 125 -3.85 2.64 20.35
C VAL A 125 -3.16 1.37 19.87
N GLN A 126 -1.83 1.37 19.93
CA GLN A 126 -1.00 0.25 19.46
C GLN A 126 -0.30 -0.52 20.59
N ARG A 127 -0.27 0.03 21.80
CA ARG A 127 0.47 -0.55 22.93
C ARG A 127 -0.46 -1.27 23.89
N LYS A 128 0.07 -2.31 24.54
CA LYS A 128 -0.61 -2.97 25.66
C LYS A 128 -0.42 -2.13 26.92
N TYR A 129 -1.53 -1.75 27.54
CA TYR A 129 -1.56 -1.03 28.82
C TYR A 129 -1.90 -1.99 29.95
N ALA A 130 -1.32 -1.76 31.12
CA ALA A 130 -1.55 -2.61 32.29
C ALA A 130 -2.90 -2.31 32.98
N ASN A 131 -3.37 -1.07 32.92
CA ASN A 131 -4.64 -0.63 33.53
C ASN A 131 -5.33 0.44 32.66
N GLY A 132 -6.63 0.66 32.88
CA GLY A 132 -7.40 1.66 32.13
C GLY A 132 -6.90 3.10 32.33
N ARG A 133 -6.30 3.40 33.49
CA ARG A 133 -5.74 4.73 33.78
C ARG A 133 -4.57 5.07 32.86
N MET A 134 -3.63 4.15 32.67
CA MET A 134 -2.50 4.37 31.75
C MET A 134 -2.96 4.55 30.31
N LEU A 135 -4.04 3.86 29.91
CA LEU A 135 -4.66 4.07 28.60
C LEU A 135 -5.24 5.50 28.50
N LEU A 136 -5.94 5.97 29.52
CA LEU A 136 -6.45 7.34 29.57
C LEU A 136 -5.33 8.39 29.56
N GLU A 137 -4.27 8.19 30.32
CA GLU A 137 -3.09 9.07 30.35
C GLU A 137 -2.40 9.13 28.98
N PHE A 138 -2.29 8.01 28.28
CA PHE A 138 -1.78 7.97 26.92
C PHE A 138 -2.68 8.74 25.93
N VAL A 139 -4.00 8.52 25.98
CA VAL A 139 -4.97 9.23 25.13
C VAL A 139 -4.87 10.72 25.40
N ALA A 140 -4.84 11.12 26.66
CA ALA A 140 -4.71 12.52 27.05
C ALA A 140 -3.40 13.12 26.53
N THR A 141 -2.26 12.48 26.81
CA THR A 141 -0.94 12.95 26.36
C THR A 141 -0.87 13.06 24.84
N SER A 142 -1.44 12.11 24.10
CA SER A 142 -1.48 12.14 22.63
C SER A 142 -2.29 13.33 22.11
N ILE A 143 -3.45 13.60 22.70
CA ILE A 143 -4.29 14.76 22.33
C ILE A 143 -3.56 16.06 22.64
N PHE A 144 -2.97 16.20 23.83
CA PHE A 144 -2.22 17.40 24.18
C PHE A 144 -1.00 17.63 23.29
N HIS A 145 -0.28 16.57 22.92
CA HIS A 145 0.79 16.65 21.91
C HIS A 145 0.27 17.12 20.55
N GLU A 146 -0.88 16.60 20.11
CA GLU A 146 -1.51 17.00 18.85
C GLU A 146 -1.97 18.47 18.88
N ILE A 147 -2.51 18.95 20.01
CA ILE A 147 -2.85 20.37 20.21
C ILE A 147 -1.59 21.24 20.11
N HIS A 148 -0.53 20.89 20.85
CA HIS A 148 0.74 21.64 20.82
C HIS A 148 1.39 21.60 19.43
N GLN A 149 1.27 20.50 18.70
CA GLN A 149 1.74 20.41 17.33
C GLN A 149 0.96 21.36 16.41
N ARG A 150 -0.38 21.38 16.51
CA ARG A 150 -1.23 22.30 15.74
C ARG A 150 -0.92 23.77 16.02
N GLU A 151 -0.71 24.13 17.29
CA GLU A 151 -0.32 25.49 17.67
C GLU A 151 1.03 25.89 17.05
N ARG A 152 2.01 24.98 17.08
CA ARG A 152 3.33 25.20 16.47
C ARG A 152 3.26 25.29 14.95
N GLU A 153 2.51 24.41 14.30
CA GLU A 153 2.27 24.46 12.85
C GLU A 153 1.59 25.78 12.46
N GLY A 154 0.62 26.25 13.23
CA GLY A 154 -0.01 27.55 13.03
C GLY A 154 0.96 28.72 13.17
N GLN A 155 1.83 28.71 14.18
CA GLN A 155 2.87 29.73 14.36
C GLN A 155 3.91 29.70 13.22
N TRP A 156 4.29 28.52 12.77
CA TRP A 156 5.20 28.34 11.63
C TRP A 156 4.58 28.87 10.34
N LEU A 157 3.33 28.51 10.03
CA LEU A 157 2.60 29.00 8.85
C LEU A 157 2.43 30.52 8.88
N GLN A 158 2.06 31.11 10.01
CA GLN A 158 1.97 32.58 10.15
C GLN A 158 3.32 33.26 9.90
N SER A 159 4.41 32.62 10.31
CA SER A 159 5.77 33.10 10.05
C SER A 159 6.11 32.99 8.56
N GLU A 160 5.72 31.91 7.89
CA GLU A 160 5.92 31.72 6.46
C GLU A 160 5.08 32.70 5.62
N MET A 161 3.82 32.93 5.97
CA MET A 161 2.97 33.95 5.33
C MET A 161 3.54 35.36 5.47
N ARG A 162 4.12 35.67 6.64
CA ARG A 162 4.87 36.92 6.83
C ARG A 162 6.12 36.96 5.96
N ARG A 163 6.83 35.84 5.76
CA ARG A 163 7.97 35.77 4.83
C ARG A 163 7.53 36.06 3.40
N THR A 164 6.48 35.44 2.87
CA THR A 164 6.01 35.69 1.48
C THR A 164 5.54 37.13 1.29
N THR A 165 4.87 37.71 2.29
CA THR A 165 4.44 39.12 2.26
C THR A 165 5.61 40.10 2.44
N GLN A 166 6.67 39.72 3.16
CA GLN A 166 7.88 40.55 3.35
C GLN A 166 8.91 40.38 2.22
N GLN A 167 9.00 39.22 1.57
CA GLN A 167 9.85 38.98 0.40
C GLN A 167 9.37 39.75 -0.82
N THR A 168 8.06 40.00 -0.93
CA THR A 168 7.48 40.92 -1.91
C THR A 168 7.80 42.40 -1.59
N ALA A 169 8.14 42.72 -0.34
CA ALA A 169 8.46 44.09 0.09
C ALA A 169 9.98 44.39 0.24
N THR A 170 10.83 43.40 0.55
CA THR A 170 12.26 43.62 0.84
C THR A 170 13.15 42.43 0.46
N ARG A 171 14.34 42.74 -0.10
CA ARG A 171 15.32 41.76 -0.65
C ARG A 171 16.19 41.05 0.41
N ARG A 172 15.84 41.07 1.70
CA ARG A 172 16.65 40.45 2.77
C ARG A 172 15.96 39.21 3.31
N SER A 173 16.62 38.07 3.19
CA SER A 173 16.20 36.81 3.80
C SER A 173 16.45 36.86 5.32
N ALA A 174 15.38 36.87 6.11
CA ALA A 174 15.49 36.66 7.55
C ALA A 174 15.75 35.16 7.81
N ARG A 175 16.91 34.84 8.39
CA ARG A 175 17.18 33.48 8.92
C ARG A 175 16.23 33.22 10.10
N THR A 176 15.54 32.10 10.04
CA THR A 176 14.75 31.56 11.15
C THR A 176 15.10 30.09 11.28
N GLU A 177 15.12 29.60 12.52
CA GLU A 177 15.63 28.28 12.89
C GLU A 177 14.80 27.14 12.28
N ASP A 178 15.48 26.04 11.93
CA ASP A 178 14.88 24.86 11.33
C ASP A 178 13.88 24.18 12.29
N TYR A 179 12.73 23.78 11.76
CA TYR A 179 11.70 23.02 12.47
C TYR A 179 12.26 21.67 12.95
N LYS A 180 12.39 21.49 14.28
CA LYS A 180 12.78 20.23 14.91
C LYS A 180 11.57 19.59 15.60
N PRO A 181 11.03 18.46 15.10
CA PRO A 181 9.74 17.94 15.55
C PRO A 181 9.71 17.41 17.00
N GLU A 182 10.85 16.92 17.53
CA GLU A 182 10.84 15.99 18.68
C GLU A 182 11.51 16.51 19.97
N SER A 183 12.23 17.63 19.97
CA SER A 183 13.10 17.99 21.10
C SER A 183 12.41 18.63 22.33
N ASP A 184 11.18 19.14 22.20
CA ASP A 184 10.60 20.06 23.20
C ASP A 184 9.12 19.77 23.56
N LEU A 185 8.72 18.49 23.64
CA LEU A 185 7.38 18.14 24.13
C LEU A 185 7.35 18.15 25.67
N PRO A 186 6.42 18.87 26.32
CA PRO A 186 6.32 18.92 27.77
C PRO A 186 5.87 17.56 28.33
N VAL A 187 6.62 17.02 29.30
CA VAL A 187 6.19 15.83 30.05
C VAL A 187 5.07 16.24 31.00
N ILE A 188 3.82 15.97 30.62
CA ILE A 188 2.64 16.27 31.44
C ILE A 188 2.51 15.20 32.54
N LYS A 189 2.43 15.64 33.79
CA LYS A 189 2.11 14.77 34.93
C LYS A 189 0.61 14.84 35.19
N TRP A 190 -0.04 13.67 35.28
CA TRP A 190 -1.48 13.55 35.50
C TRP A 190 -1.79 13.16 36.94
N ASP A 191 -2.57 13.99 37.63
CA ASP A 191 -2.87 13.77 39.05
C ASP A 191 -4.07 12.83 39.25
N THR A 192 -5.26 13.23 38.79
CA THR A 192 -6.54 12.49 38.96
C THR A 192 -7.28 12.28 37.64
N VAL A 193 -8.07 11.21 37.54
CA VAL A 193 -8.87 10.87 36.33
C VAL A 193 -9.86 11.99 35.95
N ALA A 194 -10.59 12.53 36.94
CA ALA A 194 -11.49 13.66 36.71
C ALA A 194 -10.73 14.91 36.24
N GLY A 195 -9.55 15.18 36.82
CA GLY A 195 -8.68 16.26 36.37
C GLY A 195 -8.22 16.12 34.92
N ILE A 196 -7.87 14.89 34.48
CA ILE A 196 -7.51 14.60 33.09
C ILE A 196 -8.69 14.95 32.16
N LEU A 197 -9.89 14.45 32.46
CA LEU A 197 -11.07 14.61 31.61
C LEU A 197 -11.58 16.06 31.57
N GLU A 198 -11.52 16.79 32.70
CA GLU A 198 -11.83 18.22 32.73
C GLU A 198 -10.84 19.03 31.89
N GLN A 199 -9.54 18.75 32.02
CA GLN A 199 -8.51 19.45 31.24
C GLN A 199 -8.65 19.13 29.74
N LEU A 200 -8.96 17.88 29.39
CA LEU A 200 -9.26 17.50 28.01
C LEU A 200 -10.48 18.23 27.48
N SER A 201 -11.59 18.26 28.22
CA SER A 201 -12.80 18.99 27.83
C SER A 201 -12.49 20.47 27.60
N ARG A 202 -11.77 21.14 28.51
CA ARG A 202 -11.39 22.55 28.35
C ARG A 202 -10.47 22.80 27.16
N ALA A 203 -9.53 21.90 26.85
CA ALA A 203 -8.58 22.06 25.76
C ALA A 203 -9.23 21.75 24.39
N VAL A 204 -10.07 20.73 24.33
CA VAL A 204 -10.69 20.24 23.10
C VAL A 204 -11.88 21.08 22.67
N THR A 205 -12.70 21.60 23.61
CA THR A 205 -13.90 22.38 23.30
C THR A 205 -13.65 23.59 22.38
N PRO A 206 -12.71 24.51 22.67
CA PRO A 206 -12.48 25.66 21.80
C PRO A 206 -11.97 25.21 20.44
N ILE A 207 -11.10 24.20 20.39
CA ILE A 207 -10.57 23.68 19.14
C ILE A 207 -11.69 23.04 18.34
N MET A 208 -12.59 22.23 18.90
CA MET A 208 -13.70 21.64 18.14
C MET A 208 -14.78 22.64 17.71
N GLN A 209 -14.97 23.73 18.47
CA GLN A 209 -15.84 24.84 18.08
C GLN A 209 -15.22 25.72 16.99
N LEU A 210 -13.88 25.73 16.89
CA LEU A 210 -13.10 26.43 15.85
C LEU A 210 -12.67 25.51 14.70
N ALA A 211 -12.64 24.19 14.91
CA ALA A 211 -12.18 23.14 14.02
C ALA A 211 -13.37 22.54 13.29
N ASP A 212 -13.99 23.38 12.48
CA ASP A 212 -13.98 22.99 11.08
C ASP A 212 -12.53 23.08 10.63
N ASP A 213 -11.98 21.92 10.28
CA ASP A 213 -10.57 21.70 10.02
C ASP A 213 -9.95 22.85 9.18
N VAL A 214 -8.84 23.39 9.72
CA VAL A 214 -7.81 24.14 9.00
C VAL A 214 -8.10 25.63 8.72
N SER A 215 -8.23 26.51 9.72
CA SER A 215 -8.33 27.96 9.41
C SER A 215 -7.16 28.46 8.56
N ILE A 216 -5.91 28.11 8.90
CA ILE A 216 -4.74 28.68 8.21
C ILE A 216 -4.43 28.01 6.85
N GLN A 217 -4.51 26.68 6.69
CA GLN A 217 -4.35 26.06 5.36
C GLN A 217 -5.61 26.18 4.48
N ALA A 218 -6.83 26.34 5.03
CA ALA A 218 -7.98 26.76 4.24
C ALA A 218 -7.80 28.20 3.78
N ASP A 219 -7.35 29.10 4.66
CA ASP A 219 -7.00 30.48 4.29
C ASP A 219 -5.89 30.50 3.22
N MET A 220 -4.84 29.67 3.35
CA MET A 220 -3.77 29.54 2.36
C MET A 220 -4.25 28.96 1.03
N LEU A 221 -5.07 27.91 1.06
CA LEU A 221 -5.69 27.33 -0.13
C LEU A 221 -6.60 28.35 -0.82
N VAL A 222 -7.40 29.09 -0.07
CA VAL A 222 -8.25 30.16 -0.58
C VAL A 222 -7.40 31.29 -1.16
N LEU A 223 -6.26 31.62 -0.54
CA LEU A 223 -5.31 32.61 -1.05
C LEU A 223 -4.65 32.15 -2.36
N GLU A 224 -4.21 30.89 -2.43
CA GLU A 224 -3.63 30.27 -3.63
C GLU A 224 -4.66 30.22 -4.77
N LEU A 225 -5.88 29.77 -4.50
CA LEU A 225 -6.96 29.73 -5.47
C LEU A 225 -7.34 31.14 -5.93
N ARG A 226 -7.38 32.12 -5.02
CA ARG A 226 -7.61 33.53 -5.36
C ARG A 226 -6.51 34.05 -6.28
N SER A 227 -5.25 33.77 -5.97
CA SER A 227 -4.10 34.16 -6.80
C SER A 227 -4.13 33.49 -8.18
N GLN A 228 -4.45 32.20 -8.26
CA GLN A 228 -4.57 31.48 -9.54
C GLN A 228 -5.71 32.01 -10.40
N MET A 229 -6.85 32.30 -9.77
CA MET A 229 -8.00 32.95 -10.42
C MET A 229 -7.59 34.32 -10.97
N GLU A 230 -6.96 35.18 -10.16
CA GLU A 230 -6.55 36.52 -10.59
C GLU A 230 -5.52 36.48 -11.71
N GLN A 231 -4.53 35.59 -11.65
CA GLN A 231 -3.55 35.40 -12.70
C GLN A 231 -4.20 35.00 -14.03
N ARG A 232 -5.11 34.00 -14.02
CA ARG A 232 -5.85 33.59 -15.22
C ARG A 232 -6.73 34.70 -15.79
N LEU A 233 -7.32 35.52 -14.93
CA LEU A 233 -8.12 36.66 -15.36
C LEU A 233 -7.26 37.79 -15.95
N ASP A 234 -6.08 38.05 -15.39
CA ASP A 234 -5.14 39.06 -15.89
C ASP A 234 -4.55 38.68 -17.26
N ASP A 235 -4.22 37.41 -17.48
CA ASP A 235 -3.74 36.90 -18.77
C ASP A 235 -4.76 37.12 -19.91
N CYS A 236 -6.05 37.13 -19.56
CA CYS A 236 -7.16 37.30 -20.50
C CYS A 236 -7.65 38.75 -20.64
N ARG A 237 -7.08 39.72 -19.91
CA ARG A 237 -7.61 41.09 -19.81
C ARG A 237 -7.70 41.83 -21.15
N ASN A 238 -6.83 41.51 -22.10
CA ASN A 238 -6.77 42.12 -23.43
C ASN A 238 -7.31 41.22 -24.57
N GLN A 239 -7.92 40.07 -24.23
CA GLN A 239 -8.42 39.10 -25.20
C GLN A 239 -9.89 39.37 -25.59
N PRO A 240 -10.35 38.87 -26.77
CA PRO A 240 -11.74 39.00 -27.19
C PRO A 240 -12.70 38.28 -26.21
N PHE A 241 -13.89 38.85 -26.02
CA PHE A 241 -14.85 38.43 -25.00
C PHE A 241 -15.17 36.92 -24.99
N HIS A 242 -15.26 36.25 -26.14
CA HIS A 242 -15.58 34.82 -26.18
C HIS A 242 -14.54 33.93 -25.46
N VAL A 243 -13.26 34.30 -25.47
CA VAL A 243 -12.20 33.57 -24.75
C VAL A 243 -12.26 33.88 -23.26
N VAL A 244 -12.56 35.14 -22.91
CA VAL A 244 -12.78 35.55 -21.52
C VAL A 244 -13.98 34.82 -20.92
N GLN A 245 -15.05 34.66 -21.71
CA GLN A 245 -16.26 33.94 -21.31
C GLN A 245 -15.98 32.46 -21.04
N SER A 246 -15.26 31.76 -21.93
CA SER A 246 -14.93 30.33 -21.71
C SER A 246 -14.04 30.11 -20.49
N VAL A 247 -13.16 31.07 -20.16
CA VAL A 247 -12.34 31.02 -18.95
C VAL A 247 -13.20 31.24 -17.70
N PHE A 248 -14.12 32.20 -17.70
CA PHE A 248 -15.06 32.39 -16.58
C PHE A 248 -15.94 31.15 -16.38
N ASP A 249 -16.52 30.59 -17.44
CA ASP A 249 -17.36 29.39 -17.37
C ASP A 249 -16.58 28.20 -16.78
N SER A 250 -15.32 27.99 -17.23
CA SER A 250 -14.45 26.95 -16.69
C SER A 250 -14.10 27.15 -15.20
N LEU A 251 -13.88 28.40 -14.77
CA LEU A 251 -13.58 28.70 -13.37
C LEU A 251 -14.83 28.57 -12.46
N VAL A 252 -16.01 28.93 -12.95
CA VAL A 252 -17.28 28.70 -12.25
C VAL A 252 -17.51 27.19 -12.08
N GLU A 253 -17.29 26.40 -13.14
CA GLU A 253 -17.42 24.94 -13.10
C GLU A 253 -16.46 24.33 -12.07
N ASP A 254 -15.15 24.64 -12.14
CA ASP A 254 -14.14 24.13 -11.20
C ASP A 254 -14.46 24.53 -9.74
N SER A 255 -14.88 25.77 -9.50
CA SER A 255 -15.23 26.21 -8.14
C SER A 255 -16.52 25.54 -7.62
N SER A 256 -17.51 25.31 -8.47
CA SER A 256 -18.74 24.59 -8.11
C SER A 256 -18.48 23.11 -7.81
N ASP A 257 -17.61 22.46 -8.59
CA ASP A 257 -17.19 21.07 -8.39
C ASP A 257 -16.38 20.91 -7.10
N ARG A 258 -15.47 21.85 -6.81
CA ARG A 258 -14.73 21.87 -5.54
C ARG A 258 -15.65 22.05 -4.35
N LEU A 259 -16.63 22.95 -4.43
CA LEU A 259 -17.63 23.13 -3.37
C LEU A 259 -18.49 21.88 -3.18
N ALA A 260 -18.92 21.23 -4.26
CA ALA A 260 -19.66 19.98 -4.20
C ALA A 260 -18.81 18.84 -3.61
N SER A 261 -17.53 18.74 -3.99
CA SER A 261 -16.57 17.78 -3.46
C SER A 261 -16.29 18.02 -1.96
N LEU A 262 -16.14 19.28 -1.56
CA LEU A 262 -15.95 19.65 -0.17
C LEU A 262 -17.19 19.36 0.68
N LYS A 263 -18.39 19.70 0.21
CA LYS A 263 -19.66 19.34 0.87
C LYS A 263 -19.81 17.82 1.06
N ARG A 264 -19.38 17.02 0.07
CA ARG A 264 -19.40 15.54 0.18
C ARG A 264 -18.37 15.01 1.18
N SER A 265 -17.21 15.63 1.30
CA SER A 265 -16.08 15.10 2.07
C SER A 265 -15.96 15.65 3.49
N VAL A 266 -16.39 16.90 3.69
CA VAL A 266 -16.31 17.65 4.96
C VAL A 266 -17.71 18.01 5.48
N GLY A 267 -18.78 17.79 4.71
CA GLY A 267 -20.15 18.12 5.14
C GLY A 267 -20.49 19.61 5.01
N PRO A 268 -21.77 19.98 5.23
CA PRO A 268 -22.26 21.35 5.13
C PRO A 268 -21.90 22.22 6.36
N ASP A 269 -21.90 23.53 6.16
CA ASP A 269 -21.70 24.61 7.14
C ASP A 269 -20.30 24.75 7.73
N THR A 270 -19.27 24.24 7.04
CA THR A 270 -17.88 24.30 7.54
C THR A 270 -17.21 25.65 7.29
N PHE A 271 -16.25 26.07 8.12
CA PHE A 271 -15.44 27.28 7.89
C PHE A 271 -14.79 27.33 6.50
N THR A 272 -14.18 26.23 6.06
CA THR A 272 -13.55 26.10 4.72
C THR A 272 -14.57 26.22 3.60
N GLU A 273 -15.77 25.63 3.77
CA GLU A 273 -16.87 25.82 2.83
C GLU A 273 -17.30 27.28 2.77
N ARG A 274 -17.42 27.98 3.90
CA ARG A 274 -17.79 29.40 3.93
C ARG A 274 -16.77 30.27 3.20
N LEU A 275 -15.47 30.02 3.37
CA LEU A 275 -14.41 30.73 2.66
C LEU A 275 -14.42 30.44 1.15
N LEU A 276 -14.62 29.18 0.75
CA LEU A 276 -14.73 28.82 -0.67
C LEU A 276 -16.02 29.38 -1.30
N LEU A 277 -17.12 29.41 -0.56
CA LEU A 277 -18.37 30.06 -0.98
C LEU A 277 -18.17 31.56 -1.16
N GLN A 278 -17.42 32.22 -0.26
CA GLN A 278 -17.03 33.63 -0.43
C GLN A 278 -16.20 33.84 -1.70
N LEU A 279 -15.18 33.00 -1.95
CA LEU A 279 -14.35 33.09 -3.15
C LEU A 279 -15.17 32.84 -4.43
N HIS A 280 -16.09 31.87 -4.40
CA HIS A 280 -17.00 31.59 -5.51
C HIS A 280 -17.98 32.77 -5.75
N GLN A 281 -18.50 33.38 -4.68
CA GLN A 281 -19.33 34.57 -4.77
C GLN A 281 -18.57 35.76 -5.38
N GLU A 282 -17.31 35.98 -4.98
CA GLU A 282 -16.45 37.00 -5.59
C GLU A 282 -16.22 36.74 -7.09
N LEU A 283 -16.03 35.48 -7.49
CA LEU A 283 -15.85 35.09 -8.89
C LEU A 283 -17.11 35.37 -9.72
N LEU A 284 -18.29 35.02 -9.21
CA LEU A 284 -19.57 35.31 -9.86
C LEU A 284 -19.80 36.83 -10.01
N LEU A 285 -19.46 37.63 -9.00
CA LEU A 285 -19.54 39.10 -9.08
C LEU A 285 -18.57 39.67 -10.14
N LYS A 286 -17.34 39.18 -10.21
CA LYS A 286 -16.38 39.56 -11.27
C LYS A 286 -16.91 39.17 -12.67
N TYR A 287 -17.57 38.03 -12.81
CA TYR A 287 -18.17 37.62 -14.07
C TYR A 287 -19.36 38.52 -14.46
N MET A 288 -20.25 38.81 -13.51
CA MET A 288 -21.39 39.70 -13.73
C MET A 288 -20.97 41.10 -14.17
N THR A 289 -19.98 41.71 -13.51
CA THR A 289 -19.46 43.03 -13.90
C THR A 289 -18.87 43.03 -15.31
N ARG A 290 -18.18 41.96 -15.72
CA ARG A 290 -17.67 41.85 -17.09
C ARG A 290 -18.79 41.69 -18.12
N LEU A 291 -19.79 40.86 -17.82
CA LEU A 291 -20.99 40.72 -18.66
C LEU A 291 -21.73 42.04 -18.81
N GLU A 292 -21.87 42.84 -17.76
CA GLU A 292 -22.48 44.18 -17.83
C GLU A 292 -21.73 45.11 -18.78
N THR A 293 -20.40 45.11 -18.75
CA THR A 293 -19.60 45.95 -19.66
C THR A 293 -19.81 45.59 -21.13
N GLU A 294 -19.97 44.30 -21.44
CA GLU A 294 -20.17 43.79 -22.80
C GLU A 294 -21.63 43.96 -23.25
N LEU A 295 -22.58 43.86 -22.32
CA LEU A 295 -24.00 44.11 -22.54
C LEU A 295 -24.28 45.60 -22.81
N ALA A 296 -23.46 46.49 -22.25
CA ALA A 296 -23.45 47.92 -22.57
C ALA A 296 -22.88 48.22 -23.97
N GLY A 297 -21.92 47.40 -24.46
CA GLY A 297 -21.31 47.54 -25.78
C GLY A 297 -22.00 46.77 -26.92
N ALA A 298 -22.92 45.85 -26.62
CA ALA A 298 -23.58 45.01 -27.61
C ALA A 298 -24.75 45.71 -28.34
N HIS A 299 -24.57 46.00 -29.63
CA HIS A 299 -25.60 46.61 -30.51
C HIS A 299 -26.49 45.60 -31.26
N VAL A 300 -26.21 44.30 -31.17
CA VAL A 300 -26.95 43.24 -31.87
C VAL A 300 -27.94 42.56 -30.93
N ASP A 301 -29.24 42.63 -31.24
CA ASP A 301 -30.33 42.16 -30.35
C ASP A 301 -30.23 40.67 -29.98
N GLY A 302 -29.81 39.80 -30.91
CA GLY A 302 -29.64 38.37 -30.65
C GLY A 302 -28.53 38.05 -29.64
N LYS A 303 -27.36 38.73 -29.75
CA LYS A 303 -26.28 38.61 -28.76
C LYS A 303 -26.70 39.18 -27.41
N ARG A 304 -27.43 40.30 -27.42
CA ARG A 304 -27.93 40.96 -26.21
C ARG A 304 -28.94 40.11 -25.44
N TYR A 305 -29.80 39.37 -26.15
CA TYR A 305 -30.73 38.41 -25.54
C TYR A 305 -29.98 37.28 -24.82
N LEU A 306 -29.01 36.64 -25.47
CA LEU A 306 -28.21 35.56 -24.88
C LEU A 306 -27.42 36.02 -23.65
N LEU A 307 -26.79 37.20 -23.71
CA LEU A 307 -26.06 37.77 -22.58
C LEU A 307 -26.99 38.09 -21.40
N ARG A 308 -28.21 38.58 -21.65
CA ARG A 308 -29.23 38.80 -20.59
C ARG A 308 -29.68 37.51 -19.93
N GLN A 309 -29.85 36.44 -20.72
CA GLN A 309 -30.24 35.14 -20.19
C GLN A 309 -29.14 34.57 -19.27
N HIS A 310 -27.88 34.66 -19.67
CA HIS A 310 -26.73 34.27 -18.84
C HIS A 310 -26.62 35.13 -17.57
N PHE A 311 -26.77 36.44 -17.70
CA PHE A 311 -26.73 37.36 -16.55
C PHE A 311 -27.81 37.03 -15.51
N LEU A 312 -29.04 36.74 -15.95
CA LEU A 312 -30.14 36.33 -15.07
C LEU A 312 -29.86 34.99 -14.37
N ALA A 313 -29.24 34.03 -15.06
CA ALA A 313 -28.86 32.75 -14.48
C ALA A 313 -27.84 32.94 -13.34
N LEU A 314 -26.78 33.73 -13.59
CA LEU A 314 -25.75 34.04 -12.58
C LEU A 314 -26.30 34.85 -11.41
N THR A 315 -27.25 35.77 -11.66
CA THR A 315 -27.92 36.55 -10.61
C THR A 315 -28.76 35.66 -9.69
N LYS A 316 -29.44 34.66 -10.28
CA LYS A 316 -30.19 33.66 -9.52
C LYS A 316 -29.26 32.82 -8.65
N GLU A 317 -28.11 32.42 -9.17
CA GLU A 317 -27.10 31.65 -8.44
C GLU A 317 -26.48 32.45 -7.29
N THR A 318 -26.11 33.72 -7.50
CA THR A 318 -25.61 34.61 -6.44
C THR A 318 -26.64 34.93 -5.37
N SER A 319 -27.91 35.13 -5.74
CA SER A 319 -28.97 35.45 -4.77
C SER A 319 -29.33 34.28 -3.84
N LEU A 320 -29.10 33.03 -4.28
CA LEU A 320 -29.25 31.85 -3.43
C LEU A 320 -28.13 31.77 -2.36
N MET A 321 -27.03 32.52 -2.52
CA MET A 321 -25.88 32.57 -1.60
C MET A 321 -25.96 33.77 -0.63
N GLY A 322 -27.12 33.99 0.01
CA GLY A 322 -27.44 35.16 0.84
C GLY A 322 -26.38 35.58 1.88
N PRO A 323 -26.49 36.81 2.44
CA PRO A 323 -25.44 37.38 3.30
C PRO A 323 -25.14 36.48 4.50
N LEU A 324 -23.89 36.01 4.58
CA LEU A 324 -23.36 35.24 5.70
C LEU A 324 -23.60 36.03 7.00
N ALA A 325 -24.60 35.63 7.77
CA ALA A 325 -24.78 36.14 9.12
C ALA A 325 -23.53 35.75 9.92
N SER A 326 -22.64 36.71 10.12
CA SER A 326 -21.50 36.56 11.02
C SER A 326 -22.05 36.38 12.44
N GLY A 327 -22.11 35.14 12.92
CA GLY A 327 -22.19 34.86 14.36
C GLY A 327 -23.48 34.26 14.91
N ALA A 328 -24.41 33.74 14.13
CA ALA A 328 -25.61 33.10 14.69
C ALA A 328 -25.78 31.66 14.17
N LEU A 329 -25.70 30.69 15.11
CA LEU A 329 -25.77 29.22 14.98
C LEU A 329 -24.41 28.50 15.02
N LEU A 330 -23.56 28.80 16.00
CA LEU A 330 -22.66 27.77 16.55
C LEU A 330 -23.56 26.70 17.16
N SER A 331 -23.78 25.60 16.42
CA SER A 331 -24.56 24.46 16.87
C SER A 331 -23.93 23.91 18.17
N ASN A 332 -24.79 23.56 19.13
CA ASN A 332 -24.45 22.97 20.44
C ASN A 332 -23.84 21.55 20.29
N LEU A 333 -22.78 21.40 19.49
CA LEU A 333 -22.09 20.13 19.29
C LEU A 333 -21.12 19.92 20.45
N THR A 334 -21.38 18.89 21.25
CA THR A 334 -20.42 18.45 22.27
C THR A 334 -19.16 17.93 21.59
N PRO A 335 -17.96 18.29 22.09
CA PRO A 335 -16.71 17.80 21.53
C PRO A 335 -16.67 16.27 21.56
N THR A 336 -16.17 15.66 20.48
CA THR A 336 -16.09 14.21 20.27
C THR A 336 -14.65 13.81 19.97
N ILE A 337 -14.11 12.90 20.77
CA ILE A 337 -12.80 12.26 20.55
C ILE A 337 -13.04 10.87 19.98
N LEU A 338 -12.26 10.50 18.96
CA LEU A 338 -12.30 9.15 18.40
C LEU A 338 -11.07 8.34 18.83
N LEU A 339 -11.33 7.16 19.38
CA LEU A 339 -10.32 6.19 19.77
C LEU A 339 -10.30 5.05 18.74
N VAL A 340 -9.16 4.83 18.09
CA VAL A 340 -8.97 3.72 17.15
C VAL A 340 -8.15 2.63 17.83
N LEU A 341 -8.76 1.47 18.04
CA LEU A 341 -8.11 0.26 18.52
C LEU A 341 -7.83 -0.64 17.32
N ASP A 342 -6.57 -0.70 16.88
CA ASP A 342 -6.18 -1.45 15.67
C ASP A 342 -6.53 -2.95 15.80
N GLN A 343 -6.21 -3.55 16.96
CA GLN A 343 -6.59 -4.92 17.32
C GLN A 343 -7.31 -4.94 18.66
N TYR A 344 -8.64 -5.00 18.63
CA TYR A 344 -9.41 -5.14 19.87
C TYR A 344 -9.06 -6.44 20.62
N GLU A 345 -8.77 -7.53 19.92
CA GLU A 345 -8.39 -8.82 20.53
C GLU A 345 -7.08 -8.75 21.34
N SER A 346 -6.26 -7.72 21.11
CA SER A 346 -5.00 -7.53 21.84
C SER A 346 -5.16 -6.76 23.15
N VAL A 347 -6.31 -6.10 23.34
CA VAL A 347 -6.59 -5.24 24.49
C VAL A 347 -7.26 -6.07 25.59
N PRO A 348 -6.71 -6.09 26.82
CA PRO A 348 -7.36 -6.77 27.93
C PRO A 348 -8.74 -6.17 28.22
N GLU A 349 -9.75 -7.03 28.40
CA GLU A 349 -11.13 -6.60 28.62
C GLU A 349 -11.29 -5.76 29.89
N ASP A 350 -10.51 -6.04 30.94
CA ASP A 350 -10.55 -5.27 32.19
C ASP A 350 -10.06 -3.82 31.96
N VAL A 351 -8.99 -3.65 31.19
CA VAL A 351 -8.41 -2.33 30.86
C VAL A 351 -9.41 -1.48 30.07
N PHE A 352 -10.07 -2.08 29.08
CA PHE A 352 -11.05 -1.37 28.26
C PHE A 352 -12.33 -1.06 29.03
N ALA A 353 -12.81 -1.99 29.87
CA ALA A 353 -13.98 -1.76 30.72
C ALA A 353 -13.72 -0.60 31.70
N ASP A 354 -12.58 -0.60 32.39
CA ASP A 354 -12.18 0.46 33.31
C ASP A 354 -12.15 1.82 32.59
N PHE A 355 -11.53 1.87 31.40
CA PHE A 355 -11.45 3.07 30.58
C PHE A 355 -12.84 3.63 30.22
N LEU A 356 -13.76 2.79 29.74
CA LEU A 356 -15.11 3.21 29.40
C LEU A 356 -15.89 3.69 30.64
N HIS A 357 -15.75 3.00 31.78
CA HIS A 357 -16.39 3.41 33.02
C HIS A 357 -15.87 4.76 33.53
N MET A 358 -14.57 5.02 33.45
CA MET A 358 -14.00 6.33 33.79
C MET A 358 -14.53 7.46 32.91
N TRP A 359 -14.77 7.18 31.62
CA TRP A 359 -15.27 8.18 30.68
C TRP A 359 -16.78 8.42 30.80
N LYS A 360 -17.55 7.41 31.22
CA LYS A 360 -19.02 7.44 31.26
C LYS A 360 -19.58 8.63 32.02
N ASP A 361 -18.99 8.96 33.16
CA ASP A 361 -19.43 10.06 34.03
C ASP A 361 -19.19 11.45 33.40
N HIS A 362 -18.31 11.54 32.39
CA HIS A 362 -17.93 12.78 31.69
C HIS A 362 -18.52 12.88 30.27
N GLY A 363 -19.36 11.92 29.86
CA GLY A 363 -19.91 11.84 28.49
C GLY A 363 -20.75 13.04 28.05
N SER A 364 -21.33 13.78 29.01
CA SER A 364 -22.10 15.01 28.74
C SER A 364 -21.22 16.20 28.33
N ALA A 365 -19.97 16.25 28.81
CA ALA A 365 -19.01 17.31 28.51
C ALA A 365 -18.06 16.94 27.36
N LEU A 366 -17.76 15.64 27.20
CA LEU A 366 -16.84 15.14 26.19
C LEU A 366 -17.28 13.76 25.70
N ARG A 367 -17.73 13.68 24.44
CA ARG A 367 -18.13 12.42 23.82
C ARG A 367 -16.92 11.61 23.39
N LEU A 368 -17.05 10.29 23.51
CA LEU A 368 -16.07 9.31 23.04
C LEU A 368 -16.71 8.44 21.97
N GLY A 369 -16.08 8.33 20.80
CA GLY A 369 -16.38 7.29 19.81
C GLY A 369 -15.23 6.30 19.74
N CYS A 370 -15.52 5.04 19.48
CA CYS A 370 -14.49 4.01 19.32
C CYS A 370 -14.57 3.34 17.96
N VAL A 371 -13.42 3.10 17.35
CA VAL A 371 -13.26 2.22 16.20
C VAL A 371 -12.54 0.98 16.70
N LEU A 372 -13.17 -0.19 16.54
CA LEU A 372 -12.59 -1.47 16.93
C LEU A 372 -12.20 -2.24 15.67
N GLY A 373 -10.91 -2.42 15.43
CA GLY A 373 -10.43 -3.37 14.44
C GLY A 373 -10.60 -4.80 14.96
N LEU A 374 -11.33 -5.60 14.19
CA LEU A 374 -11.64 -6.99 14.47
C LEU A 374 -11.09 -7.86 13.34
N THR A 375 -10.62 -9.04 13.72
CA THR A 375 -10.21 -10.05 12.74
C THR A 375 -11.41 -10.63 11.99
N SER A 376 -12.53 -10.87 12.69
CA SER A 376 -13.73 -11.45 12.11
C SER A 376 -14.95 -11.15 12.99
N LEU A 377 -16.15 -11.18 12.39
CA LEU A 377 -17.42 -11.22 13.14
C LEU A 377 -17.59 -12.51 13.95
N ALA A 378 -16.74 -13.51 13.71
CA ALA A 378 -16.65 -14.73 14.53
C ALA A 378 -15.67 -14.61 15.71
N SER A 379 -14.96 -13.49 15.85
CA SER A 379 -13.97 -13.27 16.91
C SER A 379 -14.62 -13.48 18.30
N PRO A 380 -14.03 -14.32 19.18
CA PRO A 380 -14.57 -14.55 20.53
C PRO A 380 -14.70 -13.26 21.34
N CYS A 381 -13.74 -12.33 21.21
CA CYS A 381 -13.78 -11.04 21.89
C CYS A 381 -15.00 -10.20 21.50
N TYR A 382 -15.47 -10.33 20.26
CA TYR A 382 -16.67 -9.66 19.77
C TYR A 382 -17.95 -10.41 20.20
N ARG A 383 -18.00 -11.73 20.02
CA ARG A 383 -19.21 -12.54 20.31
C ARG A 383 -19.49 -12.74 21.78
N CYS A 384 -18.44 -12.82 22.60
CA CYS A 384 -18.52 -13.05 24.03
C CYS A 384 -18.12 -11.80 24.81
N MET A 385 -18.35 -10.61 24.24
CA MET A 385 -18.02 -9.35 24.88
C MET A 385 -18.67 -9.27 26.26
N PRO A 386 -17.90 -9.01 27.35
CA PRO A 386 -18.45 -8.93 28.70
C PRO A 386 -19.58 -7.92 28.81
N LEU A 387 -20.60 -8.26 29.60
CA LEU A 387 -21.79 -7.40 29.79
C LEU A 387 -21.43 -5.98 30.29
N ARG A 388 -20.39 -5.87 31.12
CA ARG A 388 -19.85 -4.58 31.61
C ARG A 388 -19.40 -3.63 30.48
N ILE A 389 -18.92 -4.17 29.37
CA ILE A 389 -18.54 -3.41 28.17
C ILE A 389 -19.75 -3.27 27.26
N ALA A 390 -20.43 -4.37 26.93
CA ALA A 390 -21.52 -4.40 25.95
C ALA A 390 -22.67 -3.44 26.29
N THR A 391 -22.98 -3.26 27.58
CA THR A 391 -24.03 -2.32 28.03
C THR A 391 -23.67 -0.84 27.87
N CYS A 392 -22.37 -0.53 27.69
CA CYS A 392 -21.89 0.84 27.51
C CYS A 392 -21.73 1.23 26.03
N LEU A 393 -21.91 0.31 25.08
CA LEU A 393 -21.57 0.51 23.68
C LEU A 393 -22.77 0.36 22.73
N VAL A 394 -22.77 1.12 21.64
CA VAL A 394 -23.63 0.88 20.47
C VAL A 394 -22.73 0.52 19.29
N LEU A 395 -22.61 -0.79 19.05
CA LEU A 395 -21.76 -1.35 18.00
C LEU A 395 -22.49 -1.42 16.66
N LYS A 396 -21.82 -0.97 15.58
CA LYS A 396 -22.22 -1.22 14.19
C LYS A 396 -21.04 -1.85 13.43
N PRO A 397 -21.22 -3.03 12.80
CA PRO A 397 -20.17 -3.65 12.02
C PRO A 397 -20.01 -3.00 10.64
N PHE A 398 -18.77 -2.85 10.20
CA PHE A 398 -18.34 -2.42 8.88
C PHE A 398 -17.33 -3.42 8.35
N VAL A 399 -17.45 -3.82 7.10
CA VAL A 399 -16.61 -4.86 6.50
C VAL A 399 -15.71 -4.21 5.47
N LEU A 400 -14.39 -4.42 5.59
CA LEU A 400 -13.43 -4.02 4.56
C LEU A 400 -13.52 -4.98 3.35
N GLU A 401 -12.96 -4.57 2.23
CA GLU A 401 -12.88 -5.43 1.05
C GLU A 401 -12.09 -6.72 1.34
N ASP A 402 -12.48 -7.82 0.71
CA ASP A 402 -11.81 -9.11 0.88
C ASP A 402 -10.33 -9.00 0.47
N SER A 403 -9.43 -9.43 1.34
CA SER A 403 -8.00 -9.37 1.11
C SER A 403 -7.60 -10.16 -0.14
N LEU A 404 -8.27 -11.28 -0.45
CA LEU A 404 -8.06 -12.01 -1.69
C LEU A 404 -8.39 -11.15 -2.90
N LYS A 405 -9.51 -10.41 -2.89
CA LYS A 405 -9.85 -9.49 -3.97
C LYS A 405 -8.83 -8.37 -4.08
N CYS A 406 -8.44 -7.75 -2.96
CA CYS A 406 -7.38 -6.75 -2.95
C CYS A 406 -6.07 -7.27 -3.54
N PHE A 407 -5.68 -8.51 -3.24
CA PHE A 407 -4.49 -9.14 -3.83
C PHE A 407 -4.57 -9.24 -5.36
N HIS A 408 -5.73 -9.64 -5.91
CA HIS A 408 -5.93 -9.68 -7.37
C HIS A 408 -5.88 -8.28 -7.98
N ASP A 409 -6.53 -7.28 -7.35
CA ASP A 409 -6.53 -5.89 -7.82
C ASP A 409 -5.11 -5.28 -7.77
N ILE A 410 -4.32 -5.64 -6.75
CA ILE A 410 -2.91 -5.24 -6.63
C ILE A 410 -2.07 -5.88 -7.75
N ILE A 411 -2.23 -7.19 -8.01
CA ILE A 411 -1.55 -7.87 -9.12
C ILE A 411 -1.91 -7.21 -10.45
N GLN A 412 -3.19 -6.89 -10.65
CA GLN A 412 -3.67 -6.26 -11.86
C GLN A 412 -3.05 -4.87 -12.04
N THR A 413 -2.90 -4.10 -10.98
CA THR A 413 -2.28 -2.77 -11.05
C THR A 413 -0.76 -2.86 -11.23
N LEU A 414 -0.09 -3.74 -10.50
CA LEU A 414 1.38 -3.82 -10.51
C LEU A 414 1.94 -4.52 -11.75
N LEU A 415 1.39 -5.70 -12.09
CA LEU A 415 1.91 -6.54 -13.19
C LEU A 415 1.23 -6.23 -14.52
N ILE A 416 -0.10 -6.13 -14.54
CA ILE A 416 -0.87 -5.98 -15.79
C ILE A 416 -0.85 -4.53 -16.27
N ALA A 417 -1.15 -3.56 -15.40
CA ALA A 417 -1.11 -2.13 -15.76
C ALA A 417 0.32 -1.54 -15.85
N GLY A 418 1.34 -2.32 -15.51
CA GLY A 418 2.74 -1.94 -15.72
C GLY A 418 3.27 -0.88 -14.75
N GLU A 419 2.61 -0.66 -13.61
CA GLU A 419 3.10 0.30 -12.61
C GLU A 419 4.43 -0.14 -11.98
N CYS A 420 4.62 -1.44 -11.83
CA CYS A 420 5.90 -2.01 -11.45
C CYS A 420 6.83 -2.07 -12.68
N PRO A 421 8.06 -1.53 -12.62
CA PRO A 421 8.99 -1.64 -13.74
C PRO A 421 9.34 -3.10 -14.04
N ILE A 422 9.32 -3.96 -13.02
CA ILE A 422 9.73 -5.37 -13.11
C ILE A 422 8.50 -6.27 -13.22
N VAL A 423 8.54 -7.16 -14.21
CA VAL A 423 7.59 -8.27 -14.41
C VAL A 423 8.19 -9.52 -13.76
N CYS A 424 7.36 -10.32 -13.09
CA CYS A 424 7.81 -11.60 -12.51
C CYS A 424 7.46 -12.78 -13.42
N SER A 425 8.16 -13.90 -13.25
CA SER A 425 7.79 -15.16 -13.90
C SER A 425 6.53 -15.78 -13.31
N GLY A 426 5.93 -16.72 -14.04
CA GLY A 426 4.78 -17.48 -13.54
C GLY A 426 5.13 -18.30 -12.31
N ALA A 427 6.36 -18.81 -12.21
CA ALA A 427 6.85 -19.51 -11.03
C ALA A 427 6.93 -18.58 -9.80
N VAL A 428 7.48 -17.37 -9.97
CA VAL A 428 7.57 -16.37 -8.90
C VAL A 428 6.17 -15.88 -8.48
N LEU A 429 5.27 -15.64 -9.44
CA LEU A 429 3.90 -15.25 -9.14
C LEU A 429 3.15 -16.34 -8.36
N THR A 430 3.33 -17.61 -8.76
CA THR A 430 2.75 -18.75 -8.06
C THR A 430 3.29 -18.85 -6.63
N TRP A 431 4.60 -18.64 -6.45
CA TRP A 431 5.21 -18.61 -5.13
C TRP A 431 4.66 -17.48 -4.25
N LEU A 432 4.52 -16.26 -4.80
CA LEU A 432 3.92 -15.12 -4.11
C LEU A 432 2.47 -15.40 -3.69
N TYR A 433 1.69 -16.04 -4.57
CA TYR A 433 0.32 -16.45 -4.28
C TYR A 433 0.23 -17.53 -3.20
N ILE A 434 1.10 -18.54 -3.23
CA ILE A 434 1.17 -19.58 -2.18
C ILE A 434 1.58 -18.95 -0.84
N GLY A 435 2.54 -18.03 -0.83
CA GLY A 435 2.93 -17.29 0.38
C GLY A 435 1.79 -16.44 0.93
N TYR A 436 1.06 -15.77 0.05
CA TYR A 436 -0.11 -14.99 0.41
C TYR A 436 -1.24 -15.87 0.96
N THR A 437 -1.65 -16.95 0.28
CA THR A 437 -2.73 -17.84 0.75
C THR A 437 -2.45 -18.54 2.08
N LYS A 438 -1.17 -18.66 2.49
CA LYS A 438 -0.82 -19.15 3.84
C LYS A 438 -1.08 -18.13 4.94
N THR A 439 -0.95 -16.84 4.65
CA THR A 439 -0.95 -15.76 5.65
C THR A 439 -2.15 -14.82 5.54
N HIS A 440 -2.78 -14.76 4.37
CA HIS A 440 -3.79 -13.79 3.94
C HIS A 440 -3.43 -12.33 4.29
N SER A 441 -2.14 -11.98 4.32
CA SER A 441 -1.69 -10.65 4.71
C SER A 441 -1.03 -9.90 3.56
N ILE A 442 -1.57 -8.72 3.25
CA ILE A 442 -1.02 -7.83 2.22
C ILE A 442 0.33 -7.26 2.66
N ALA A 443 0.52 -7.02 3.97
CA ALA A 443 1.79 -6.53 4.51
C ALA A 443 2.94 -7.52 4.26
N VAL A 444 2.70 -8.82 4.49
CA VAL A 444 3.69 -9.88 4.20
C VAL A 444 3.99 -9.95 2.71
N PHE A 445 2.96 -9.85 1.87
CA PHE A 445 3.13 -9.80 0.42
C PHE A 445 3.98 -8.59 -0.04
N LEU A 446 3.77 -7.41 0.54
CA LEU A 446 4.60 -6.22 0.24
C LEU A 446 6.06 -6.40 0.67
N GLN A 447 6.30 -7.12 1.76
CA GLN A 447 7.66 -7.48 2.16
C GLN A 447 8.30 -8.46 1.16
N SER A 448 7.53 -9.42 0.64
CA SER A 448 7.96 -10.31 -0.45
C SER A 448 8.34 -9.53 -1.71
N LEU A 449 7.52 -8.56 -2.11
CA LEU A 449 7.83 -7.67 -3.23
C LEU A 449 9.07 -6.81 -2.96
N ARG A 450 9.21 -6.26 -1.74
CA ARG A 450 10.40 -5.49 -1.33
C ARG A 450 11.68 -6.31 -1.52
N CYS A 451 11.67 -7.54 -1.06
CA CYS A 451 12.78 -8.47 -1.18
C CYS A 451 13.09 -8.84 -2.64
N LEU A 452 12.05 -9.03 -3.47
CA LEU A 452 12.18 -9.26 -4.91
C LEU A 452 12.86 -8.08 -5.60
N LEU A 453 12.37 -6.86 -5.38
CA LEU A 453 12.95 -5.64 -5.96
C LEU A 453 14.40 -5.45 -5.54
N TYR A 454 14.70 -5.68 -4.25
CA TYR A 454 16.05 -5.58 -3.71
C TYR A 454 17.00 -6.59 -4.38
N ARG A 455 16.59 -7.86 -4.54
CA ARG A 455 17.41 -8.86 -5.23
C ARG A 455 17.59 -8.51 -6.70
N HIS A 456 16.53 -8.12 -7.40
CA HIS A 456 16.59 -7.80 -8.81
C HIS A 456 17.59 -6.68 -9.10
N LEU A 457 17.48 -5.56 -8.37
CA LEU A 457 18.32 -4.38 -8.58
C LEU A 457 19.78 -4.59 -8.15
N ASN A 458 20.04 -5.47 -7.17
CA ASN A 458 21.40 -5.79 -6.74
C ASN A 458 22.04 -6.94 -7.53
N ALA A 459 21.25 -7.85 -8.12
CA ALA A 459 21.76 -8.99 -8.86
C ALA A 459 22.22 -8.64 -10.28
N ALA A 460 21.57 -7.68 -10.93
CA ALA A 460 21.80 -7.35 -12.35
C ALA A 460 22.86 -6.25 -12.60
N GLY A 461 23.61 -5.83 -11.57
CA GLY A 461 24.69 -4.86 -11.70
C GLY A 461 24.24 -3.50 -12.26
N ALA A 462 25.12 -2.82 -13.01
CA ALA A 462 24.84 -1.50 -13.61
C ALA A 462 23.65 -1.53 -14.61
N GLU A 463 23.43 -2.65 -15.29
CA GLU A 463 22.40 -2.79 -16.33
C GLU A 463 20.97 -2.79 -15.76
N ALA A 464 20.81 -3.20 -14.50
CA ALA A 464 19.52 -3.24 -13.80
C ALA A 464 18.85 -1.87 -13.75
N LEU A 465 19.63 -0.79 -13.70
CA LEU A 465 19.09 0.57 -13.58
C LEU A 465 18.31 0.99 -14.82
N LEU A 466 18.60 0.42 -15.99
CA LEU A 466 17.87 0.71 -17.23
C LEU A 466 16.38 0.37 -17.15
N CYS A 467 15.96 -0.53 -16.24
CA CYS A 467 14.55 -0.86 -16.08
C CYS A 467 13.74 0.21 -15.33
N VAL A 468 14.41 1.11 -14.62
CA VAL A 468 13.79 2.15 -13.78
C VAL A 468 13.88 3.53 -14.43
N LEU A 469 14.95 3.81 -15.19
CA LEU A 469 15.21 5.13 -15.76
C LEU A 469 14.22 5.49 -16.88
N PRO A 470 13.77 6.76 -16.97
CA PRO A 470 12.95 7.20 -18.08
C PRO A 470 13.77 7.27 -19.38
N LEU A 471 13.15 6.86 -20.49
CA LEU A 471 13.78 6.83 -21.81
C LEU A 471 14.11 8.25 -22.33
N ARG A 472 13.21 9.21 -22.10
CA ARG A 472 13.37 10.61 -22.50
C ARG A 472 13.40 11.52 -21.28
N LYS A 473 14.03 12.68 -21.41
CA LYS A 473 13.99 13.73 -20.38
C LYS A 473 12.54 14.24 -20.28
N THR A 474 11.92 14.06 -19.12
CA THR A 474 10.61 14.64 -18.84
C THR A 474 10.78 16.14 -18.55
N HIS A 475 10.06 16.98 -19.30
CA HIS A 475 10.08 18.44 -19.13
C HIS A 475 9.11 18.93 -18.03
N GLU A 476 8.36 18.03 -17.43
CA GLU A 476 7.45 18.32 -16.33
C GLU A 476 8.23 18.52 -15.03
N TYR A 477 8.28 19.76 -14.56
CA TYR A 477 8.95 20.15 -13.31
C TYR A 477 8.41 19.39 -12.08
N ASN A 478 7.17 18.89 -12.13
CA ASN A 478 6.51 18.17 -11.03
C ASN A 478 6.52 16.63 -11.17
N HIS A 479 7.22 16.08 -12.17
CA HIS A 479 7.22 14.62 -12.35
C HIS A 479 7.92 13.93 -11.16
N PRO A 480 7.37 12.86 -10.57
CA PRO A 480 7.92 12.20 -9.37
C PRO A 480 9.40 11.81 -9.51
N TRP A 481 9.78 11.30 -10.69
CA TRP A 481 11.17 11.00 -11.02
C TRP A 481 12.10 12.22 -10.95
N VAL A 482 11.68 13.39 -11.45
CA VAL A 482 12.51 14.60 -11.49
C VAL A 482 12.75 15.14 -10.07
N ALA A 483 11.70 15.13 -9.24
CA ALA A 483 11.79 15.51 -7.84
C ALA A 483 12.70 14.55 -7.02
N PHE A 484 12.70 13.25 -7.33
CA PHE A 484 13.55 12.27 -6.67
C PHE A 484 15.01 12.31 -7.17
N ALA A 485 15.21 12.33 -8.48
CA ALA A 485 16.54 12.37 -9.11
C ALA A 485 17.30 13.66 -8.75
N SER A 486 16.62 14.80 -8.60
CA SER A 486 17.24 16.06 -8.15
C SER A 486 17.72 16.04 -6.69
N ARG A 487 17.17 15.15 -5.85
CA ARG A 487 17.56 14.98 -4.44
C ARG A 487 18.60 13.87 -4.25
N THR A 488 18.86 13.07 -5.28
CA THR A 488 19.73 11.89 -5.25
C THR A 488 20.84 12.00 -6.29
N THR A 489 21.70 10.98 -6.38
CA THR A 489 22.79 10.90 -7.38
C THR A 489 22.37 10.17 -8.66
N LEU A 490 21.07 9.92 -8.86
CA LEU A 490 20.57 9.19 -10.01
C LEU A 490 20.58 10.03 -11.29
N PRO A 491 20.84 9.42 -12.46
CA PRO A 491 20.83 10.12 -13.75
C PRO A 491 19.40 10.49 -14.17
N MET A 492 19.25 11.64 -14.83
CA MET A 492 17.94 12.18 -15.24
C MET A 492 17.24 11.39 -16.36
N SER A 493 17.98 10.61 -17.14
CA SER A 493 17.44 9.77 -18.22
C SER A 493 18.38 8.61 -18.54
N VAL A 494 17.87 7.62 -19.28
CA VAL A 494 18.68 6.52 -19.84
C VAL A 494 19.86 7.07 -20.65
N ALA A 495 19.62 8.02 -21.55
CA ALA A 495 20.69 8.65 -22.34
C ALA A 495 21.78 9.32 -21.48
N ALA A 496 21.42 9.89 -20.33
CA ALA A 496 22.41 10.47 -19.42
C ALA A 496 23.24 9.39 -18.70
N TYR A 497 22.59 8.29 -18.30
CA TYR A 497 23.26 7.16 -17.66
C TYR A 497 24.23 6.43 -18.59
N MET A 498 23.85 6.26 -19.86
CA MET A 498 24.66 5.57 -20.87
C MET A 498 25.96 6.30 -21.24
N ASN A 499 26.14 7.54 -20.78
CA ASN A 499 27.41 8.27 -20.92
C ASN A 499 28.50 7.79 -19.95
N ASP A 500 28.10 7.13 -18.85
CA ASP A 500 29.01 6.67 -17.80
C ASP A 500 29.17 5.14 -17.78
N VAL A 501 28.32 4.40 -18.51
CA VAL A 501 28.31 2.92 -18.56
C VAL A 501 29.04 2.40 -19.80
N ASP A 502 29.74 1.26 -19.64
CA ASP A 502 30.30 0.50 -20.76
C ASP A 502 29.21 -0.28 -21.50
N LEU A 503 28.95 0.10 -22.75
CA LEU A 503 27.89 -0.45 -23.59
C LEU A 503 28.31 -1.72 -24.34
N ALA A 504 29.61 -2.06 -24.35
CA ALA A 504 30.13 -3.18 -25.13
C ALA A 504 29.53 -4.54 -24.74
N ALA A 505 29.11 -4.70 -23.48
CA ALA A 505 28.44 -5.90 -22.98
C ALA A 505 26.99 -6.05 -23.51
N MET A 506 26.31 -4.94 -23.77
CA MET A 506 24.89 -4.91 -24.19
C MET A 506 24.71 -4.87 -25.71
N THR A 507 25.71 -4.38 -26.44
CA THR A 507 25.69 -4.25 -27.92
C THR A 507 26.90 -4.95 -28.56
N PRO A 508 26.91 -6.30 -28.62
CA PRO A 508 28.03 -7.02 -29.22
C PRO A 508 28.11 -6.71 -30.73
N GLY A 509 29.22 -6.09 -31.16
CA GLY A 509 29.51 -5.83 -32.57
C GLY A 509 29.24 -4.41 -33.08
N ILE A 510 28.78 -3.48 -32.22
CA ILE A 510 28.65 -2.06 -32.55
C ILE A 510 29.84 -1.30 -31.92
N GLU A 511 30.70 -0.72 -32.75
CA GLU A 511 31.87 0.06 -32.30
C GLU A 511 31.51 1.54 -32.03
N ASP A 512 30.50 2.08 -32.72
CA ASP A 512 30.04 3.46 -32.52
C ASP A 512 29.11 3.57 -31.29
N ARG A 513 29.48 4.45 -30.36
CA ARG A 513 28.74 4.68 -29.11
C ARG A 513 27.35 5.28 -29.37
N PHE A 514 27.20 6.15 -30.36
CA PHE A 514 25.92 6.78 -30.65
C PHE A 514 24.92 5.75 -31.22
N GLU A 515 25.41 4.91 -32.13
CA GLU A 515 24.64 3.80 -32.69
C GLU A 515 24.26 2.77 -31.61
N ALA A 516 25.17 2.46 -30.68
CA ALA A 516 24.87 1.62 -29.53
C ALA A 516 23.82 2.24 -28.59
N GLN A 517 23.84 3.57 -28.41
CA GLN A 517 22.84 4.30 -27.62
C GLN A 517 21.44 4.21 -28.23
N GLU A 518 21.30 4.52 -29.51
CA GLU A 518 20.05 4.40 -30.26
C GLU A 518 19.53 2.96 -30.26
N PHE A 519 20.39 1.97 -30.46
CA PHE A 519 20.01 0.55 -30.44
C PHE A 519 19.39 0.12 -29.10
N VAL A 520 19.98 0.51 -27.97
CA VAL A 520 19.42 0.19 -26.65
C VAL A 520 18.09 0.91 -26.44
N ILE A 521 17.97 2.18 -26.82
CA ILE A 521 16.71 2.93 -26.71
C ILE A 521 15.60 2.28 -27.55
N GLU A 522 15.88 1.88 -28.79
CA GLU A 522 14.95 1.15 -29.66
C GLU A 522 14.48 -0.15 -28.99
N ARG A 523 15.41 -0.90 -28.39
CA ARG A 523 15.10 -2.16 -27.70
C ARG A 523 14.28 -1.95 -26.43
N LEU A 524 14.53 -0.88 -25.67
CA LEU A 524 13.72 -0.52 -24.50
C LEU A 524 12.30 -0.08 -24.89
N LEU A 525 12.15 0.69 -25.98
CA LEU A 525 10.84 1.04 -26.54
C LEU A 525 10.06 -0.21 -26.95
N ARG A 526 10.73 -1.21 -27.54
CA ARG A 526 10.11 -2.50 -27.87
C ARG A 526 9.62 -3.27 -26.65
N VAL A 527 10.28 -3.15 -25.50
CA VAL A 527 9.79 -3.73 -24.23
C VAL A 527 8.52 -3.03 -23.76
N GLN A 528 8.45 -1.69 -23.87
CA GLN A 528 7.27 -0.92 -23.49
C GLN A 528 6.07 -1.18 -24.41
N SER A 529 6.30 -1.31 -25.73
CA SER A 529 5.25 -1.68 -26.68
C SER A 529 4.75 -3.11 -26.44
N TRP A 530 5.67 -4.07 -26.22
CA TRP A 530 5.31 -5.45 -25.87
C TRP A 530 4.42 -5.50 -24.61
N LYS A 531 4.78 -4.77 -23.55
CA LYS A 531 3.98 -4.74 -22.31
C LYS A 531 2.56 -4.23 -22.54
N ARG A 532 2.37 -3.15 -23.31
CA ARG A 532 1.04 -2.59 -23.61
C ARG A 532 0.20 -3.53 -24.47
N VAL A 533 0.81 -4.15 -25.49
CA VAL A 533 0.14 -5.16 -26.33
C VAL A 533 -0.30 -6.35 -25.48
N TRP A 534 0.62 -6.86 -24.65
CA TRP A 534 0.37 -7.97 -23.74
C TRP A 534 -0.78 -7.65 -22.77
N GLN A 535 -0.77 -6.45 -22.17
CA GLN A 535 -1.82 -5.96 -21.27
C GLN A 535 -3.20 -5.89 -21.95
N ALA A 536 -3.28 -5.34 -23.17
CA ALA A 536 -4.54 -5.19 -23.90
C ALA A 536 -5.17 -6.56 -24.20
N ILE A 537 -4.37 -7.51 -24.69
CA ILE A 537 -4.82 -8.87 -25.00
C ILE A 537 -5.17 -9.64 -23.73
N TRP A 538 -4.35 -9.52 -22.67
CA TRP A 538 -4.64 -10.16 -21.39
C TRP A 538 -5.96 -9.66 -20.80
N SER A 539 -6.23 -8.35 -20.88
CA SER A 539 -7.49 -7.76 -20.39
C SER A 539 -8.71 -8.35 -21.10
N CYS A 540 -8.62 -8.55 -22.42
CA CYS A 540 -9.67 -9.21 -23.20
C CYS A 540 -9.91 -10.66 -22.73
N LEU A 541 -8.83 -11.42 -22.50
CA LEU A 541 -8.90 -12.79 -22.02
C LEU A 541 -9.44 -12.88 -20.58
N GLU A 542 -8.99 -12.01 -19.69
CA GLU A 542 -9.42 -11.96 -18.29
C GLU A 542 -10.92 -11.66 -18.17
N LEU A 543 -11.43 -10.73 -18.99
CA LEU A 543 -12.87 -10.45 -19.06
C LEU A 543 -13.65 -11.68 -19.49
N THR A 544 -13.17 -12.42 -20.50
CA THR A 544 -13.83 -13.68 -20.91
C THR A 544 -13.80 -14.73 -19.81
N HIS A 545 -12.67 -14.87 -19.12
CA HIS A 545 -12.52 -15.82 -18.03
C HIS A 545 -13.48 -15.52 -16.88
N LYS A 546 -13.64 -14.25 -16.50
CA LYS A 546 -14.59 -13.82 -15.45
C LYS A 546 -16.05 -14.12 -15.80
N VAL A 547 -16.39 -14.16 -17.10
CA VAL A 547 -17.72 -14.58 -17.58
C VAL A 547 -17.88 -16.10 -17.52
N VAL A 548 -16.84 -16.87 -17.85
CA VAL A 548 -16.89 -18.34 -17.95
C VAL A 548 -16.84 -19.01 -16.57
N ILE A 549 -15.95 -18.55 -15.69
CA ILE A 549 -15.63 -19.21 -14.43
C ILE A 549 -16.01 -18.31 -13.26
N LYS A 550 -16.95 -18.78 -12.43
CA LYS A 550 -17.41 -18.06 -11.23
C LYS A 550 -16.41 -18.10 -10.05
N HIS A 551 -15.44 -19.03 -10.08
CA HIS A 551 -14.47 -19.22 -9.01
C HIS A 551 -13.11 -18.57 -9.33
N ARG A 552 -12.65 -17.67 -8.46
CA ARG A 552 -11.42 -16.87 -8.66
C ARG A 552 -10.12 -17.63 -8.44
N ASP A 553 -10.15 -18.81 -7.82
CA ASP A 553 -8.95 -19.56 -7.42
C ASP A 553 -7.98 -19.92 -8.57
N HIS A 554 -8.49 -19.94 -9.82
CA HIS A 554 -7.71 -20.30 -11.00
C HIS A 554 -7.13 -19.09 -11.75
N GLU A 555 -7.51 -17.85 -11.39
CA GLU A 555 -7.10 -16.64 -12.12
C GLU A 555 -5.58 -16.44 -12.08
N VAL A 556 -4.98 -16.59 -10.89
CA VAL A 556 -3.51 -16.42 -10.73
C VAL A 556 -2.73 -17.51 -11.46
N GLN A 557 -3.24 -18.74 -11.51
CA GLN A 557 -2.59 -19.83 -12.24
C GLN A 557 -2.64 -19.61 -13.75
N MET A 558 -3.77 -19.09 -14.26
CA MET A 558 -3.89 -18.72 -15.68
C MET A 558 -2.91 -17.59 -16.03
N LEU A 559 -2.82 -16.57 -15.17
CA LEU A 559 -1.89 -15.46 -15.33
C LEU A 559 -0.43 -15.92 -15.31
N ALA A 560 -0.06 -16.78 -14.35
CA ALA A 560 1.27 -17.36 -14.27
C ALA A 560 1.65 -18.11 -15.56
N ARG A 561 0.73 -18.91 -16.11
CA ARG A 561 0.96 -19.64 -17.37
C ARG A 561 1.06 -18.71 -18.58
N ALA A 562 0.34 -17.60 -18.59
CA ALA A 562 0.45 -16.59 -19.64
C ALA A 562 1.79 -15.84 -19.57
N LEU A 563 2.27 -15.50 -18.37
CA LEU A 563 3.59 -14.87 -18.19
C LEU A 563 4.74 -15.80 -18.66
N ASP A 564 4.59 -17.12 -18.47
CA ASP A 564 5.54 -18.11 -18.96
C ASP A 564 5.34 -18.47 -20.46
N GLY A 565 4.34 -17.92 -21.14
CA GLY A 565 4.01 -18.21 -22.55
C GLY A 565 3.44 -19.62 -22.79
N THR A 566 2.99 -20.31 -21.75
CA THR A 566 2.46 -21.70 -21.80
C THR A 566 0.92 -21.79 -21.71
N LEU A 567 0.23 -20.66 -21.88
CA LEU A 567 -1.23 -20.56 -21.76
C LEU A 567 -1.99 -21.52 -22.66
N ALA A 568 -1.50 -21.80 -23.87
CA ALA A 568 -2.13 -22.74 -24.82
C ALA A 568 -2.32 -24.16 -24.25
N GLN A 569 -1.50 -24.55 -23.27
CA GLN A 569 -1.59 -25.86 -22.62
C GLN A 569 -2.54 -25.87 -21.41
N SER A 570 -3.05 -24.70 -21.00
CA SER A 570 -3.86 -24.53 -19.81
C SER A 570 -5.24 -25.16 -19.95
N LYS A 571 -5.72 -25.75 -18.84
CA LYS A 571 -7.12 -26.22 -18.74
C LYS A 571 -8.11 -25.04 -18.79
N ALA A 572 -7.70 -23.86 -18.33
CA ALA A 572 -8.54 -22.66 -18.32
C ALA A 572 -8.89 -22.21 -19.74
N LEU A 573 -7.90 -22.20 -20.65
CA LEU A 573 -8.13 -21.81 -22.05
C LEU A 573 -9.12 -22.79 -22.73
N ARG A 574 -8.94 -24.10 -22.53
CA ARG A 574 -9.89 -25.10 -23.04
C ARG A 574 -11.30 -24.95 -22.48
N ALA A 575 -11.44 -24.50 -21.23
CA ALA A 575 -12.74 -24.21 -20.64
C ALA A 575 -13.40 -22.98 -21.28
N ILE A 576 -12.62 -21.93 -21.58
CA ILE A 576 -13.08 -20.75 -22.31
C ILE A 576 -13.51 -21.14 -23.73
N GLU A 577 -12.70 -21.93 -24.45
CA GLU A 577 -13.03 -22.44 -25.78
C GLU A 577 -14.36 -23.22 -25.77
N ALA A 578 -14.51 -24.19 -24.86
CA ALA A 578 -15.73 -24.99 -24.74
C ALA A 578 -16.95 -24.13 -24.43
N PHE A 579 -16.79 -23.10 -23.60
CA PHE A 579 -17.86 -22.17 -23.26
C PHE A 579 -18.28 -21.30 -24.45
N LEU A 580 -17.33 -20.73 -25.20
CA LEU A 580 -17.61 -19.91 -26.38
C LEU A 580 -18.32 -20.73 -27.47
N LEU A 581 -17.96 -22.01 -27.63
CA LEU A 581 -18.64 -22.94 -28.55
C LEU A 581 -20.09 -23.27 -28.12
N GLN A 582 -20.47 -22.99 -26.88
CA GLN A 582 -21.82 -23.25 -26.35
C GLN A 582 -22.63 -21.96 -26.10
N ALA A 583 -21.99 -20.80 -26.08
CA ALA A 583 -22.58 -19.51 -25.72
C ALA A 583 -23.60 -19.01 -26.75
N GLY A 584 -24.69 -18.38 -26.28
CA GLY A 584 -25.71 -17.77 -27.14
C GLY A 584 -25.26 -16.43 -27.76
N VAL A 585 -25.94 -15.99 -28.82
CA VAL A 585 -25.61 -14.78 -29.60
C VAL A 585 -25.45 -13.54 -28.71
N LYS A 586 -26.38 -13.30 -27.77
CA LYS A 586 -26.35 -12.13 -26.88
C LYS A 586 -25.09 -12.08 -26.03
N LEU A 587 -24.68 -13.22 -25.48
CA LEU A 587 -23.49 -13.33 -24.63
C LEU A 587 -22.21 -13.15 -25.46
N LEU A 588 -22.15 -13.76 -26.66
CA LEU A 588 -21.03 -13.57 -27.58
C LEU A 588 -20.89 -12.10 -27.99
N ARG A 589 -22.00 -11.41 -28.31
CA ARG A 589 -21.98 -9.98 -28.61
C ARG A 589 -21.42 -9.16 -27.46
N THR A 590 -21.86 -9.43 -26.22
CA THR A 590 -21.31 -8.72 -25.05
C THR A 590 -19.81 -8.94 -24.91
N VAL A 591 -19.33 -10.19 -25.01
CA VAL A 591 -17.90 -10.50 -24.90
C VAL A 591 -17.07 -9.79 -25.97
N VAL A 592 -17.49 -9.86 -27.24
CA VAL A 592 -16.78 -9.22 -28.36
C VAL A 592 -16.87 -7.69 -28.29
N HIS A 593 -17.98 -7.15 -27.78
CA HIS A 593 -18.11 -5.71 -27.52
C HIS A 593 -17.08 -5.24 -26.48
N GLU A 594 -16.96 -5.97 -25.36
CA GLU A 594 -15.94 -5.67 -24.34
C GLU A 594 -14.53 -5.75 -24.92
N TRP A 595 -14.22 -6.75 -25.76
CA TRP A 595 -12.91 -6.82 -26.46
C TRP A 595 -12.64 -5.55 -27.30
N SER A 596 -13.62 -5.13 -28.09
CA SER A 596 -13.54 -3.90 -28.91
C SER A 596 -13.26 -2.68 -28.03
N THR A 597 -13.89 -2.55 -26.85
CA THR A 597 -13.63 -1.43 -25.92
C THR A 597 -12.24 -1.48 -25.29
N CYS A 598 -11.74 -2.66 -24.91
CA CYS A 598 -10.38 -2.81 -24.38
C CYS A 598 -9.32 -2.44 -25.42
N LEU A 599 -9.50 -2.89 -26.67
CA LEU A 599 -8.56 -2.60 -27.76
C LEU A 599 -8.63 -1.12 -28.18
N ALA A 600 -9.80 -0.48 -28.11
CA ALA A 600 -9.93 0.96 -28.33
C ALA A 600 -9.19 1.78 -27.27
N THR A 601 -9.21 1.33 -26.01
CA THR A 601 -8.45 1.97 -24.92
C THR A 601 -6.95 1.90 -25.20
N TYR A 602 -6.44 0.74 -25.64
CA TYR A 602 -5.05 0.61 -26.08
C TYR A 602 -4.67 1.57 -27.22
N ALA A 603 -5.56 1.75 -28.20
CA ALA A 603 -5.30 2.66 -29.31
C ALA A 603 -5.20 4.14 -28.87
N MET A 604 -5.90 4.53 -27.80
CA MET A 604 -5.80 5.86 -27.20
C MET A 604 -4.48 6.06 -26.41
N ASP A 605 -3.91 4.99 -25.87
CA ASP A 605 -2.68 4.99 -25.06
C ASP A 605 -1.39 4.92 -25.90
N LEU A 606 -1.50 4.94 -27.23
CA LEU A 606 -0.35 4.96 -28.14
C LEU A 606 0.35 6.33 -28.13
N VAL A 607 1.68 6.32 -28.12
CA VAL A 607 2.49 7.53 -28.22
C VAL A 607 2.50 8.03 -29.67
N GLU A 608 2.52 9.35 -29.88
CA GLU A 608 2.66 9.95 -31.21
C GLU A 608 3.84 9.31 -31.98
N ASN A 609 3.54 8.72 -33.15
CA ASN A 609 4.45 7.99 -34.07
C ASN A 609 4.73 6.50 -33.76
N GLU A 610 3.99 5.87 -32.84
CA GLU A 610 4.09 4.42 -32.64
C GLU A 610 3.19 3.61 -33.61
N ILE A 611 3.69 2.47 -34.08
CA ILE A 611 2.93 1.58 -34.98
C ILE A 611 1.91 0.79 -34.16
N ASN A 612 0.63 0.86 -34.55
CA ASN A 612 -0.41 0.03 -33.94
C ASN A 612 -0.27 -1.44 -34.39
N THR A 613 0.42 -2.25 -33.59
CA THR A 613 0.61 -3.69 -33.84
C THR A 613 -0.70 -4.50 -33.79
N LEU A 614 -1.73 -4.01 -33.11
CA LEU A 614 -3.01 -4.71 -32.95
C LEU A 614 -4.06 -4.31 -33.99
N GLN A 615 -3.70 -3.48 -34.97
CA GLN A 615 -4.65 -2.93 -35.95
C GLN A 615 -5.45 -4.03 -36.69
N GLU A 616 -4.80 -5.11 -37.12
CA GLU A 616 -5.47 -6.23 -37.81
C GLU A 616 -6.47 -6.97 -36.90
N VAL A 617 -6.11 -7.16 -35.63
CA VAL A 617 -6.98 -7.79 -34.63
C VAL A 617 -8.18 -6.89 -34.34
N VAL A 618 -7.96 -5.59 -34.20
CA VAL A 618 -9.04 -4.59 -34.01
C VAL A 618 -10.05 -4.68 -35.16
N THR A 619 -9.58 -4.70 -36.41
CA THR A 619 -10.47 -4.80 -37.56
C THR A 619 -11.29 -6.09 -37.57
N ARG A 620 -10.67 -7.24 -37.25
CA ARG A 620 -11.40 -8.52 -37.18
C ARG A 620 -12.40 -8.57 -36.03
N VAL A 621 -12.06 -8.02 -34.87
CA VAL A 621 -12.97 -7.92 -33.71
C VAL A 621 -14.19 -7.07 -34.08
N ASP A 622 -13.99 -5.95 -34.77
CA ASP A 622 -15.08 -5.08 -35.20
C ASP A 622 -15.95 -5.73 -36.29
N GLU A 623 -15.37 -6.49 -37.23
CA GLU A 623 -16.12 -7.29 -38.20
C GLU A 623 -17.03 -8.32 -37.51
N VAL A 624 -16.48 -9.11 -36.57
CA VAL A 624 -17.24 -10.11 -35.81
C VAL A 624 -18.33 -9.44 -34.95
N LYS A 625 -18.04 -8.28 -34.36
CA LYS A 625 -19.01 -7.47 -33.61
C LYS A 625 -20.18 -7.03 -34.49
N GLN A 626 -19.92 -6.58 -35.72
CA GLN A 626 -20.96 -6.19 -36.68
C GLN A 626 -21.84 -7.39 -37.05
N ILE A 627 -21.24 -8.55 -37.32
CA ILE A 627 -21.96 -9.80 -37.63
C ILE A 627 -22.88 -10.20 -36.46
N LEU A 628 -22.38 -10.20 -35.22
CA LEU A 628 -23.17 -10.53 -34.04
C LEU A 628 -24.29 -9.53 -33.76
N THR A 629 -24.08 -8.25 -34.10
CA THR A 629 -25.08 -7.20 -33.96
C THR A 629 -26.22 -7.41 -34.95
N PHE A 630 -25.88 -7.69 -36.21
CA PHE A 630 -26.84 -8.05 -37.26
C PHE A 630 -27.64 -9.30 -36.93
N MET A 631 -26.99 -10.37 -36.46
CA MET A 631 -27.65 -11.61 -36.03
C MET A 631 -28.67 -11.40 -34.90
N GLN A 632 -28.40 -10.46 -34.00
CA GLN A 632 -29.31 -10.16 -32.89
C GLN A 632 -30.50 -9.29 -33.28
N GLU A 633 -30.31 -8.37 -34.22
CA GLU A 633 -31.30 -7.32 -34.53
C GLU A 633 -32.15 -7.64 -35.76
N GLU A 634 -31.61 -8.34 -36.76
CA GLU A 634 -32.27 -8.51 -38.07
C GLU A 634 -32.60 -9.96 -38.45
N MET A 635 -31.99 -10.98 -37.81
CA MET A 635 -32.15 -12.38 -38.22
C MET A 635 -33.21 -13.16 -37.44
N ASN A 636 -33.90 -14.07 -38.14
CA ASN A 636 -34.86 -14.98 -37.55
C ASN A 636 -34.18 -16.13 -36.77
N ASP A 637 -34.88 -16.74 -35.81
CA ASP A 637 -34.33 -17.80 -34.95
C ASP A 637 -33.77 -19.01 -35.74
N GLU A 638 -34.41 -19.40 -36.85
CA GLU A 638 -33.93 -20.52 -37.70
C GLU A 638 -32.62 -20.20 -38.44
N GLU A 639 -32.45 -18.96 -38.87
CA GLU A 639 -31.24 -18.51 -39.56
C GLU A 639 -30.08 -18.35 -38.57
N ASN A 640 -30.39 -17.85 -37.37
CA ASN A 640 -29.47 -17.80 -36.24
C ASN A 640 -28.96 -19.19 -35.86
N LEU A 641 -29.83 -20.21 -35.84
CA LEU A 641 -29.43 -21.60 -35.56
C LEU A 641 -28.45 -22.17 -36.60
N ARG A 642 -28.52 -21.72 -37.87
CA ARG A 642 -27.63 -22.17 -38.95
C ARG A 642 -26.26 -21.47 -38.92
N MET A 643 -26.21 -20.17 -38.66
CA MET A 643 -24.96 -19.40 -38.72
C MET A 643 -24.15 -19.44 -37.43
N LEU A 644 -24.82 -19.57 -36.27
CA LEU A 644 -24.19 -19.52 -34.95
C LEU A 644 -23.02 -20.51 -34.76
N PRO A 645 -23.07 -21.77 -35.23
CA PRO A 645 -21.94 -22.69 -35.10
C PRO A 645 -20.68 -22.19 -35.81
N GLN A 646 -20.82 -21.60 -36.99
CA GLN A 646 -19.67 -21.05 -37.74
C GLN A 646 -19.12 -19.81 -37.04
N VAL A 647 -19.98 -18.88 -36.63
CA VAL A 647 -19.57 -17.67 -35.91
C VAL A 647 -18.87 -18.01 -34.58
N ARG A 648 -19.32 -19.05 -33.88
CA ARG A 648 -18.63 -19.55 -32.68
C ARG A 648 -17.22 -20.06 -32.98
N ASN A 649 -17.04 -20.81 -34.07
CA ASN A 649 -15.72 -21.26 -34.50
C ASN A 649 -14.82 -20.08 -34.90
N ASP A 650 -15.38 -19.06 -35.56
CA ASP A 650 -14.65 -17.86 -35.97
C ASP A 650 -14.23 -17.01 -34.76
N ILE A 651 -15.07 -16.92 -33.72
CA ILE A 651 -14.71 -16.25 -32.45
C ILE A 651 -13.62 -17.02 -31.71
N VAL A 652 -13.70 -18.34 -31.67
CA VAL A 652 -12.68 -19.18 -31.01
C VAL A 652 -11.35 -19.11 -31.79
N SER A 653 -11.39 -19.09 -33.12
CA SER A 653 -10.17 -18.94 -33.93
C SER A 653 -9.55 -17.56 -33.74
N LEU A 654 -10.35 -16.49 -33.71
CA LEU A 654 -9.90 -15.14 -33.37
C LEU A 654 -9.21 -15.09 -32.01
N LEU A 655 -9.82 -15.70 -30.98
CA LEU A 655 -9.23 -15.72 -29.64
C LEU A 655 -7.93 -16.54 -29.58
N VAL A 656 -7.94 -17.78 -30.07
CA VAL A 656 -6.84 -18.73 -29.86
C VAL A 656 -5.68 -18.48 -30.83
N VAL A 657 -5.97 -18.17 -32.09
CA VAL A 657 -4.96 -18.00 -33.14
C VAL A 657 -4.46 -16.57 -33.16
N ASP A 658 -5.37 -15.59 -33.25
CA ASP A 658 -4.97 -14.19 -33.47
C ASP A 658 -4.63 -13.48 -32.15
N MET A 659 -5.36 -13.72 -31.05
CA MET A 659 -5.13 -12.99 -29.80
C MET A 659 -4.12 -13.68 -28.88
N VAL A 660 -4.33 -14.95 -28.51
CA VAL A 660 -3.47 -15.69 -27.55
C VAL A 660 -2.02 -15.81 -28.05
N GLY A 661 -1.80 -15.74 -29.37
CA GLY A 661 -0.47 -15.67 -29.97
C GLY A 661 0.38 -14.51 -29.43
N PHE A 662 -0.22 -13.37 -29.07
CA PHE A 662 0.51 -12.22 -28.51
C PHE A 662 0.92 -12.39 -27.04
N LEU A 663 0.40 -13.39 -26.33
CA LEU A 663 0.78 -13.71 -24.95
C LEU A 663 1.99 -14.66 -24.88
N SER A 664 2.55 -15.07 -26.03
CA SER A 664 3.71 -15.93 -26.15
C SER A 664 4.66 -15.36 -27.22
N PRO A 665 6.00 -15.46 -27.07
CA PRO A 665 6.76 -16.08 -25.98
C PRO A 665 6.90 -15.16 -24.74
N PRO A 666 7.42 -15.66 -23.60
CA PRO A 666 7.68 -14.83 -22.41
C PRO A 666 8.62 -13.66 -22.72
N LEU A 667 8.54 -12.57 -21.92
CA LEU A 667 9.26 -11.32 -22.15
C LEU A 667 10.77 -11.48 -22.49
N PRO A 668 11.55 -12.32 -21.78
CA PRO A 668 12.97 -12.54 -22.09
C PRO A 668 13.25 -13.14 -23.47
N ALA A 669 12.29 -13.88 -24.02
CA ALA A 669 12.39 -14.49 -25.34
C ALA A 669 11.79 -13.59 -26.43
N ALA A 670 10.82 -12.75 -26.09
CA ALA A 670 10.21 -11.79 -27.01
C ALA A 670 11.13 -10.58 -27.31
N CYS A 671 11.89 -10.12 -26.31
CA CYS A 671 12.75 -8.93 -26.40
C CYS A 671 14.16 -9.20 -25.84
N ALA A 672 15.20 -8.77 -26.58
CA ALA A 672 16.60 -8.99 -26.18
C ALA A 672 16.96 -8.40 -24.80
N LEU A 673 16.51 -7.17 -24.51
CA LEU A 673 16.67 -6.52 -23.20
C LEU A 673 15.55 -6.84 -22.20
N GLY A 674 14.62 -7.75 -22.56
CA GLY A 674 13.49 -8.12 -21.71
C GLY A 674 13.91 -8.76 -20.38
N ARG A 675 15.10 -9.37 -20.33
CA ARG A 675 15.68 -9.94 -19.09
C ARG A 675 15.88 -8.89 -17.99
N LEU A 676 16.17 -7.64 -18.33
CA LEU A 676 16.34 -6.55 -17.37
C LEU A 676 15.02 -6.18 -16.68
N PHE A 677 13.88 -6.54 -17.26
CA PHE A 677 12.55 -6.26 -16.72
C PHE A 677 11.88 -7.53 -16.19
N TYR A 678 12.60 -8.65 -16.09
CA TYR A 678 12.03 -9.95 -15.75
C TYR A 678 12.76 -10.58 -14.54
N TYR A 679 12.00 -11.02 -13.55
CA TYR A 679 12.53 -11.72 -12.38
C TYR A 679 12.00 -13.16 -12.28
N ASP A 680 12.91 -14.14 -12.21
CA ASP A 680 12.59 -15.58 -12.22
C ASP A 680 13.20 -16.39 -11.06
N ASP A 681 14.00 -15.77 -10.19
CA ASP A 681 14.75 -16.49 -9.15
C ASP A 681 13.90 -16.77 -7.90
N VAL A 682 13.10 -17.84 -7.96
CA VAL A 682 12.31 -18.35 -6.81
C VAL A 682 13.21 -18.83 -5.68
N LYS A 683 14.26 -19.59 -5.97
CA LYS A 683 15.15 -20.18 -4.95
C LYS A 683 15.87 -19.10 -4.14
N GLY A 684 16.26 -18.00 -4.78
CA GLY A 684 16.85 -16.87 -4.10
C GLY A 684 15.87 -16.09 -3.22
N LEU A 685 14.58 -16.07 -3.59
CA LEU A 685 13.53 -15.55 -2.71
C LEU A 685 13.31 -16.50 -1.52
N GLU A 686 13.14 -17.79 -1.79
CA GLU A 686 13.03 -18.82 -0.77
C GLU A 686 14.17 -18.71 0.21
N ALA A 687 15.43 -18.67 -0.22
CA ALA A 687 16.58 -18.52 0.68
C ALA A 687 16.54 -17.29 1.63
N MET A 688 15.84 -16.21 1.29
CA MET A 688 15.66 -15.04 2.18
C MET A 688 14.49 -15.19 3.15
N PHE A 689 13.42 -15.88 2.74
CA PHE A 689 12.22 -16.09 3.54
C PHE A 689 12.23 -17.40 4.32
N GLU A 690 13.06 -18.35 3.88
CA GLU A 690 13.19 -19.70 4.38
C GLU A 690 14.02 -19.65 5.66
N ALA A 691 13.31 -19.33 6.73
CA ALA A 691 13.70 -19.55 8.10
C ALA A 691 13.52 -21.05 8.47
N SER A 692 13.88 -22.01 7.60
CA SER A 692 13.89 -23.44 7.94
C SER A 692 15.09 -23.77 8.83
N HIS A 693 15.30 -22.96 9.86
CA HIS A 693 16.35 -23.11 10.88
C HIS A 693 16.38 -24.54 11.40
N PHE A 694 15.21 -25.14 11.59
CA PHE A 694 15.12 -26.51 12.07
C PHE A 694 15.66 -27.54 11.08
N GLU A 695 15.24 -27.53 9.82
CA GLU A 695 15.74 -28.44 8.78
C GLU A 695 17.23 -28.22 8.49
N ALA A 696 17.67 -26.96 8.47
CA ALA A 696 19.08 -26.60 8.33
C ALA A 696 19.91 -27.14 9.50
N ILE A 697 19.42 -27.03 10.74
CA ILE A 697 20.06 -27.60 11.93
C ILE A 697 20.06 -29.13 11.85
N GLN A 698 18.96 -29.77 11.45
CA GLN A 698 18.90 -31.23 11.29
C GLN A 698 19.89 -31.72 10.24
N ALA A 699 19.94 -31.09 9.07
CA ALA A 699 20.88 -31.41 8.00
C ALA A 699 22.33 -31.21 8.47
N ALA A 700 22.60 -30.12 9.21
CA ALA A 700 23.90 -29.85 9.79
C ALA A 700 24.29 -30.88 10.87
N LEU A 701 23.38 -31.33 11.73
CA LEU A 701 23.65 -32.37 12.73
C LEU A 701 23.81 -33.76 12.11
N SER A 702 23.09 -34.03 11.01
CA SER A 702 23.18 -35.26 10.23
C SER A 702 24.52 -35.35 9.48
N ASN A 703 25.05 -34.24 8.97
CA ASN A 703 26.38 -34.21 8.37
C ASN A 703 27.16 -32.91 8.72
N PRO A 704 27.76 -32.83 9.92
CA PRO A 704 28.40 -31.61 10.40
C PRO A 704 29.61 -31.19 9.57
N LYS A 705 30.29 -32.16 8.93
CA LYS A 705 31.46 -31.88 8.09
C LYS A 705 31.07 -31.17 6.80
N ALA A 706 29.99 -31.61 6.16
CA ALA A 706 29.52 -31.00 4.92
C ALA A 706 28.96 -29.59 5.16
N ALA A 707 28.23 -29.39 6.26
CA ALA A 707 27.69 -28.08 6.63
C ALA A 707 28.81 -27.04 6.87
N ILE A 708 29.80 -27.38 7.69
CA ILE A 708 30.95 -26.49 7.98
C ILE A 708 31.77 -26.23 6.71
N ALA A 709 31.93 -27.22 5.84
CA ALA A 709 32.64 -27.03 4.58
C ALA A 709 31.95 -26.02 3.65
N LYS A 710 30.61 -26.02 3.61
CA LYS A 710 29.79 -25.07 2.84
C LYS A 710 29.94 -23.63 3.35
N ASP A 711 29.82 -23.41 4.66
CA ASP A 711 29.94 -22.06 5.25
C ASP A 711 31.35 -21.46 5.05
N LEU A 712 32.38 -22.32 5.10
CA LEU A 712 33.77 -21.90 4.91
C LEU A 712 34.14 -21.62 3.45
N THR A 713 33.40 -22.19 2.48
CA THR A 713 33.57 -21.87 1.06
C THR A 713 32.99 -20.52 0.69
N ASP A 714 31.89 -20.10 1.33
CA ASP A 714 31.23 -18.82 1.07
C ASP A 714 31.98 -17.62 1.69
N ALA A 715 32.80 -17.85 2.73
CA ALA A 715 33.59 -16.83 3.42
C ALA A 715 34.99 -16.55 2.80
N GLY A 716 35.27 -16.99 1.56
CA GLY A 716 36.50 -16.64 0.83
C GLY A 716 37.83 -17.12 1.45
N GLY A 717 37.80 -18.11 2.34
CA GLY A 717 38.93 -18.41 3.25
C GLY A 717 39.38 -19.87 3.31
N LYS A 718 39.68 -20.52 2.17
CA LYS A 718 40.11 -21.95 2.11
C LYS A 718 41.29 -22.32 3.04
N ARG A 719 42.13 -21.36 3.47
CA ARG A 719 43.29 -21.59 4.37
C ARG A 719 42.99 -21.53 5.87
N ARG A 720 41.90 -20.89 6.33
CA ARG A 720 41.50 -20.86 7.76
C ARG A 720 40.69 -22.10 8.16
N ALA A 721 40.00 -22.72 7.20
CA ALA A 721 39.15 -23.89 7.39
C ALA A 721 39.83 -25.07 8.10
N ASN A 722 41.01 -25.50 7.64
CA ASN A 722 41.69 -26.68 8.21
C ASN A 722 42.32 -26.45 9.59
N LYS A 723 42.55 -25.20 10.01
CA LYS A 723 43.02 -24.87 11.37
C LYS A 723 41.88 -24.61 12.36
N ALA A 724 40.69 -24.27 11.86
CA ALA A 724 39.51 -23.96 12.68
C ALA A 724 38.55 -25.15 12.87
N MET A 725 38.78 -26.28 12.19
CA MET A 725 37.88 -27.45 12.24
C MET A 725 38.24 -28.39 13.40
N PRO A 726 37.47 -28.46 14.51
CA PRO A 726 37.67 -29.50 15.50
C PRO A 726 37.00 -30.76 14.95
N GLN A 727 37.73 -31.57 14.17
CA GLN A 727 37.20 -32.81 13.59
C GLN A 727 36.56 -33.73 14.63
N ALA A 728 37.05 -33.67 15.87
CA ALA A 728 36.48 -34.36 17.02
C ALA A 728 35.04 -33.90 17.32
N TRP A 729 34.78 -32.59 17.41
CA TRP A 729 33.44 -32.08 17.75
C TRP A 729 32.39 -32.41 16.68
N CYS A 730 32.75 -32.31 15.39
CA CYS A 730 31.87 -32.71 14.29
C CYS A 730 31.46 -34.18 14.40
N HIS A 731 32.41 -35.04 14.79
CA HIS A 731 32.14 -36.45 14.96
C HIS A 731 31.29 -36.72 16.21
N ASP A 732 31.63 -36.07 17.33
CA ASP A 732 30.90 -36.17 18.60
C ASP A 732 29.42 -35.78 18.41
N MET A 733 29.14 -34.64 17.77
CA MET A 733 27.76 -34.19 17.52
C MET A 733 27.00 -35.13 16.61
N HIS A 734 27.63 -35.64 15.55
CA HIS A 734 27.00 -36.59 14.64
C HIS A 734 26.60 -37.88 15.37
N VAL A 735 27.49 -38.47 16.15
CA VAL A 735 27.22 -39.71 16.91
C VAL A 735 26.11 -39.50 17.93
N ALA A 736 26.16 -38.39 18.68
CA ALA A 736 25.13 -38.07 19.66
C ALA A 736 23.75 -37.90 18.98
N TYR A 737 23.71 -37.20 17.85
CA TYR A 737 22.48 -36.98 17.09
C TYR A 737 21.94 -38.26 16.43
N THR A 738 22.80 -39.13 15.89
CA THR A 738 22.36 -40.42 15.32
C THR A 738 21.66 -41.27 16.37
N PHE A 739 22.23 -41.41 17.58
CA PHE A 739 21.57 -42.13 18.67
C PHE A 739 20.23 -41.49 19.07
N TYR A 740 20.17 -40.15 19.09
CA TYR A 740 18.92 -39.42 19.35
C TYR A 740 17.83 -39.73 18.32
N VAL A 741 18.19 -39.82 17.03
CA VAL A 741 17.27 -40.16 15.93
C VAL A 741 16.83 -41.61 16.04
N ASP A 742 17.76 -42.53 16.26
CA ASP A 742 17.51 -43.98 16.35
C ASP A 742 16.62 -44.36 17.54
N THR A 743 16.61 -43.53 18.59
CA THR A 743 15.77 -43.74 19.76
C THR A 743 14.31 -43.35 19.48
N ALA A 744 13.43 -44.35 19.42
CA ALA A 744 11.99 -44.15 19.21
C ALA A 744 11.24 -43.61 20.45
N GLY A 745 11.83 -43.74 21.65
CA GLY A 745 11.21 -43.34 22.92
C GLY A 745 11.20 -41.82 23.16
N MET A 746 10.16 -41.34 23.85
CA MET A 746 10.08 -39.97 24.38
C MET A 746 11.10 -39.70 25.49
N LEU A 747 11.47 -40.75 26.24
CA LEU A 747 12.51 -40.70 27.26
C LEU A 747 13.74 -41.43 26.76
N ILE A 748 14.89 -40.76 26.81
CA ILE A 748 16.19 -41.32 26.45
C ILE A 748 16.96 -41.58 27.74
N ASN A 749 17.39 -42.82 27.95
CA ASN A 749 18.26 -43.18 29.06
C ASN A 749 19.67 -42.62 28.81
N VAL A 750 20.16 -41.78 29.73
CA VAL A 750 21.46 -41.12 29.62
C VAL A 750 22.60 -42.13 29.68
N ALA A 751 22.48 -43.19 30.48
CA ALA A 751 23.52 -44.19 30.64
C ALA A 751 23.73 -44.99 29.34
N GLU A 752 22.63 -45.48 28.74
CA GLU A 752 22.66 -46.19 27.46
C GLU A 752 23.22 -45.31 26.34
N TRP A 753 22.84 -44.03 26.32
CA TRP A 753 23.34 -43.08 25.35
C TRP A 753 24.84 -42.83 25.50
N LEU A 754 25.34 -42.69 26.74
CA LEU A 754 26.76 -42.55 27.02
C LEU A 754 27.55 -43.80 26.64
N GLU A 755 27.02 -44.99 26.88
CA GLU A 755 27.64 -46.26 26.51
C GLU A 755 27.77 -46.41 24.99
N ALA A 756 26.70 -46.13 24.25
CA ALA A 756 26.70 -46.14 22.79
C ALA A 756 27.67 -45.09 22.21
N PHE A 757 27.70 -43.89 22.82
CA PHE A 757 28.63 -42.84 22.44
C PHE A 757 30.09 -43.23 22.68
N ASN A 758 30.38 -43.87 23.82
CA ASN A 758 31.72 -44.39 24.12
C ASN A 758 32.13 -45.46 23.12
N ALA A 759 31.26 -46.44 22.82
CA ALA A 759 31.54 -47.49 21.85
C ALA A 759 31.90 -46.92 20.46
N ALA A 760 31.17 -45.91 20.00
CA ALA A 760 31.42 -45.26 18.71
C ALA A 760 32.76 -44.51 18.67
N LEU A 761 33.21 -43.91 19.78
CA LEU A 761 34.50 -43.22 19.85
C LEU A 761 35.69 -44.19 19.99
N GLN A 762 35.55 -45.23 20.81
CA GLN A 762 36.59 -46.25 20.99
C GLN A 762 36.87 -47.04 19.70
N ALA A 763 35.87 -47.17 18.81
CA ALA A 763 36.02 -47.81 17.50
C ALA A 763 37.03 -47.11 16.58
N LYS A 764 37.34 -45.82 16.81
CA LYS A 764 38.28 -45.04 15.98
C LYS A 764 39.63 -44.80 16.66
N ALA A 765 39.66 -44.63 17.97
CA ALA A 765 40.88 -44.42 18.74
C ALA A 765 40.66 -44.77 20.20
N ALA A 766 41.69 -45.27 20.88
CA ALA A 766 41.67 -45.46 22.33
C ALA A 766 41.64 -44.08 23.02
N VAL A 767 40.50 -43.71 23.61
CA VAL A 767 40.30 -42.43 24.31
C VAL A 767 40.02 -42.71 25.79
N ASP A 768 40.59 -41.92 26.70
CA ASP A 768 40.31 -42.03 28.14
C ASP A 768 38.81 -41.82 28.45
N ALA A 769 38.25 -42.63 29.35
CA ALA A 769 36.83 -42.64 29.71
C ALA A 769 36.36 -41.28 30.25
N LYS A 770 37.19 -40.57 31.02
CA LYS A 770 36.86 -39.22 31.53
C LYS A 770 36.73 -38.20 30.39
N VAL A 771 37.57 -38.32 29.36
CA VAL A 771 37.53 -37.44 28.19
C VAL A 771 36.27 -37.71 27.36
N VAL A 772 35.87 -38.97 27.22
CA VAL A 772 34.61 -39.37 26.57
C VAL A 772 33.40 -38.77 27.28
N GLN A 773 33.34 -38.86 28.62
CA GLN A 773 32.26 -38.27 29.41
C GLN A 773 32.14 -36.75 29.21
N VAL A 774 33.26 -36.01 29.23
CA VAL A 774 33.24 -34.56 28.99
C VAL A 774 32.77 -34.21 27.57
N ARG A 775 33.19 -34.99 26.56
CA ARG A 775 32.73 -34.81 25.17
C ARG A 775 31.25 -35.10 25.01
N PHE A 776 30.76 -36.18 25.64
CA PHE A 776 29.35 -36.53 25.66
C PHE A 776 28.52 -35.43 26.33
N LEU A 777 28.91 -34.96 27.52
CA LEU A 777 28.22 -33.86 28.21
C LEU A 777 28.20 -32.58 27.39
N ARG A 778 29.29 -32.27 26.67
CA ARG A 778 29.33 -31.15 25.74
C ARG A 778 28.33 -31.33 24.59
N ALA A 779 28.27 -32.51 23.98
CA ALA A 779 27.32 -32.79 22.90
C ALA A 779 25.87 -32.73 23.40
N LEU A 780 25.59 -33.34 24.55
CA LEU A 780 24.27 -33.31 25.20
C LEU A 780 23.85 -31.89 25.59
N SER A 781 24.76 -31.08 26.14
CA SER A 781 24.48 -29.67 26.46
C SER A 781 24.19 -28.84 25.22
N THR A 782 24.82 -29.18 24.09
CA THR A 782 24.56 -28.54 22.79
C THR A 782 23.19 -28.93 22.26
N LEU A 783 22.81 -30.21 22.31
CA LEU A 783 21.47 -30.67 21.92
C LEU A 783 20.37 -30.06 22.80
N ARG A 784 20.63 -29.89 24.10
CA ARG A 784 19.74 -29.19 25.03
C ARG A 784 19.62 -27.71 24.69
N TYR A 785 20.74 -27.04 24.38
CA TYR A 785 20.75 -25.63 23.96
C TYR A 785 19.96 -25.42 22.66
N LEU A 786 20.09 -26.35 21.70
CA LEU A 786 19.34 -26.35 20.44
C LEU A 786 17.86 -26.76 20.60
N GLY A 787 17.42 -27.16 21.81
CA GLY A 787 16.03 -27.49 22.09
C GLY A 787 15.57 -28.89 21.66
N PHE A 788 16.48 -29.81 21.31
CA PHE A 788 16.13 -31.20 21.02
C PHE A 788 15.76 -31.99 22.29
N VAL A 789 16.31 -31.57 23.44
CA VAL A 789 16.32 -32.37 24.66
C VAL A 789 16.09 -31.49 25.89
N ARG A 790 15.25 -31.91 26.85
CA ARG A 790 15.00 -31.23 28.13
C ARG A 790 15.12 -32.18 29.33
N LYS A 791 15.62 -31.69 30.46
CA LYS A 791 15.68 -32.49 31.70
C LYS A 791 14.30 -33.00 32.09
N TYR A 792 14.18 -34.31 32.31
CA TYR A 792 12.94 -34.94 32.73
C TYR A 792 12.76 -34.84 34.26
N GLY A 793 11.98 -33.86 34.71
CA GLY A 793 11.66 -33.66 36.13
C GLY A 793 12.90 -33.59 37.03
N LYS A 794 12.92 -34.41 38.10
CA LYS A 794 14.06 -34.54 39.02
C LYS A 794 14.98 -35.72 38.71
N SER A 795 14.62 -36.59 37.76
CA SER A 795 15.44 -37.76 37.41
C SER A 795 16.76 -37.32 36.79
N GLU A 796 17.84 -38.02 37.13
CA GLU A 796 19.16 -37.85 36.51
C GLU A 796 19.42 -38.88 35.39
N ASP A 797 18.61 -39.94 35.35
CA ASP A 797 18.80 -41.09 34.46
C ASP A 797 18.18 -40.88 33.08
N TYR A 798 17.17 -40.01 32.99
CA TYR A 798 16.39 -39.80 31.77
C TYR A 798 16.38 -38.35 31.30
N VAL A 799 16.33 -38.22 29.97
CA VAL A 799 16.09 -36.94 29.31
C VAL A 799 14.91 -37.04 28.37
N GLU A 800 14.11 -35.97 28.31
CA GLU A 800 12.92 -35.88 27.48
C GLU A 800 13.29 -35.39 26.07
N LYS A 801 12.87 -36.16 25.07
CA LYS A 801 12.97 -35.83 23.65
C LYS A 801 11.87 -34.82 23.32
N LEU A 802 12.26 -33.63 22.89
CA LEU A 802 11.32 -32.56 22.55
C LEU A 802 10.89 -32.58 21.08
N VAL A 803 11.72 -33.15 20.20
CA VAL A 803 11.43 -33.18 18.76
C VAL A 803 11.48 -34.61 18.22
N PHE A 804 10.36 -35.05 17.68
CA PHE A 804 10.25 -36.33 16.98
C PHE A 804 10.58 -36.09 15.50
N ILE A 805 11.52 -36.90 14.98
CA ILE A 805 12.13 -36.77 13.65
C ILE A 805 11.84 -38.05 12.89
#